data_AF-A0A960J3E6-F1
#
_entry.id   AF-A0A960J3E6-F1
#
_cell.length_a   1.000
_cell.length_b   1.000
_cell.length_c   1.000
_cell.angle_alpha   90.00
_cell.angle_beta   90.00
_cell.angle_gamma   90.00
#
_symmetry.space_group_name_H-M   'P 1'
#
loop_
_entity.id
_entity.type
_entity.pdbx_description
1 polymer ?
#
loop_
_entity_poly.entity_id
_entity_poly.type
_entity_poly.pdbx_seq_one_letter_code
_entity_poly.pdbx_strand_id
1 'polypeptide(L)'
;LDEEMVYESRPGETFLLGASTWRIEDITHERVVVTPAPGQPGKMPFWHGDGPGRPLELGRAVGAFVREVRADADPVARLRERNGLDEWAAANLLGYLDEQADATGAVPDDRTIVVERFRDEIGDWRVCVLSPFGAQVHAPWAMALQHRLGEQWGVDPELMWSDDGIVLRLPEAVDELPIEALAVEPDEIDDLIVSQLPNTAMFASRFRECAGRALLLPRRRPDQRTPLWQQRQRSADLLKVASAHPSFPILLEATRECVNDVFDLPALREVLTDIRSRRVRLVPVETRQASPFAQSLLFGWIAVYMYEGDAPAAERRAAALALDRDLLRDLLGAEELRDLIDPAVLADLELELQRLVDGRRARDADEVHDLLRLLGPLTRADVELRTDGDAGALLAELVEARRAYPAAIGGEDRVAAAEDAGRLRDALGVSVPMGLPRAFTDPVDAPLADLVQRYARTHGPFLAGQVAAWLGVAVDPVRVVLDALERDGKVTRGEFRPDGVEREWCDSDVLRQLRRRCLAVLRKEIEPVEGAALARFLPEWQGVGRPRRGVDALAEVVGLLQGAALPASVLEADVLPARMAAYSPADLDALATAGEVVWVGAGPLGAGDGRVRLLFRDQVGLLVPAPTDEPPDGPHHEALRAHLDRRGASFWPELQAAVQAAGLEYDDASVLDALWDLVWAGEVTNDSFAPLRALVGGRKGRSGTGGGSRAGARRRPRPGRLTRLGPPEAAGRWSLVAPLLLPPATPTEAAHARAKQLLDRYGVLTREAALGEGAEGGFAGVYPVLKALEERGQVRRGYFVAGLGAAQFALPGAVDRLRAVRGAPAGRGFGEAEGEPADVLVLAATDPAQPYGAALPWPDSDGRPSRSAGAFVVLVDGEAAVFLERGGRSLTRFAAASADGADGGWADGLARLVKDGRLRSLEIAKVDGGPAAASSAADDLRRAGFVDGYRGLVLRA
;
A
#
# COMPACT_ATOMS: atom_id res chain seq x y z
N LEU A 1 -12.61 0.61 11.12
CA LEU A 1 -13.86 -0.04 10.72
C LEU A 1 -14.92 0.37 11.71
N ASP A 2 -16.09 0.75 11.21
CA ASP A 2 -17.29 0.93 12.03
C ASP A 2 -17.62 -0.37 12.77
N GLU A 3 -18.24 -0.27 13.94
CA GLU A 3 -18.67 -1.43 14.75
C GLU A 3 -19.69 -2.27 14.00
N GLU A 4 -20.58 -1.61 13.24
CA GLU A 4 -21.61 -2.30 12.49
C GLU A 4 -21.04 -3.13 11.34
N MET A 5 -20.07 -2.55 10.64
CA MET A 5 -19.38 -3.22 9.55
C MET A 5 -18.60 -4.45 10.02
N VAL A 6 -17.90 -4.39 11.16
CA VAL A 6 -17.13 -5.53 11.69
C VAL A 6 -18.04 -6.70 12.03
N TYR A 7 -19.23 -6.43 12.58
CA TYR A 7 -20.16 -7.47 13.00
C TYR A 7 -20.91 -8.11 11.83
N GLU A 8 -21.21 -7.34 10.78
CA GLU A 8 -21.78 -7.88 9.53
C GLU A 8 -20.77 -8.66 8.68
N SER A 9 -19.49 -8.52 8.96
CA SER A 9 -18.45 -9.17 8.17
C SER A 9 -18.25 -10.62 8.58
N ARG A 10 -17.85 -11.48 7.64
CA ARG A 10 -17.56 -12.90 7.88
C ARG A 10 -16.09 -13.25 7.59
N PRO A 11 -15.52 -14.26 8.28
CA PRO A 11 -14.27 -14.88 7.84
C PRO A 11 -14.35 -15.30 6.37
N GLY A 12 -13.35 -14.93 5.58
CA GLY A 12 -13.26 -15.11 4.13
C GLY A 12 -13.63 -13.89 3.31
N GLU A 13 -14.41 -12.94 3.86
CA GLU A 13 -14.79 -11.72 3.16
C GLU A 13 -13.62 -10.75 3.05
N THR A 14 -13.60 -9.95 1.99
CA THR A 14 -12.60 -8.90 1.81
C THR A 14 -13.20 -7.53 2.04
N PHE A 15 -12.44 -6.60 2.62
CA PHE A 15 -12.82 -5.21 2.80
C PHE A 15 -11.64 -4.28 2.52
N LEU A 16 -11.94 -3.00 2.26
CA LEU A 16 -10.92 -1.99 1.97
C LEU A 16 -10.55 -1.17 3.22
N LEU A 17 -9.27 -0.89 3.43
CA LEU A 17 -8.79 -0.02 4.50
C LEU A 17 -7.62 0.82 3.98
N GLY A 18 -7.85 2.13 3.80
CA GLY A 18 -6.98 2.98 3.01
C GLY A 18 -7.00 2.51 1.54
N ALA A 19 -5.83 2.55 0.88
CA ALA A 19 -5.69 2.09 -0.51
C ALA A 19 -5.50 0.56 -0.66
N SER A 20 -5.68 -0.23 0.40
CA SER A 20 -5.37 -1.67 0.40
C SER A 20 -6.58 -2.52 0.74
N THR A 21 -6.78 -3.61 -0.01
CA THR A 21 -7.79 -4.64 0.27
C THR A 21 -7.25 -5.66 1.28
N TRP A 22 -8.08 -6.06 2.23
CA TRP A 22 -7.80 -7.02 3.29
C TRP A 22 -8.85 -8.13 3.31
N ARG A 23 -8.44 -9.40 3.42
CA ARG A 23 -9.33 -10.54 3.70
C ARG A 23 -9.41 -10.77 5.20
N ILE A 24 -10.61 -10.97 5.71
CA ILE A 24 -10.87 -11.35 7.08
C ILE A 24 -10.53 -12.82 7.23
N GLU A 25 -9.57 -13.14 8.10
CA GLU A 25 -9.28 -14.52 8.49
C GLU A 25 -10.10 -14.93 9.71
N ASP A 26 -10.22 -14.02 10.67
CA ASP A 26 -10.92 -14.26 11.92
C ASP A 26 -11.44 -12.96 12.52
N ILE A 27 -12.59 -13.02 13.20
CA ILE A 27 -13.19 -11.89 13.90
C ILE A 27 -13.29 -12.26 15.38
N THR A 28 -12.45 -11.64 16.18
CA THR A 28 -12.48 -11.79 17.65
C THR A 28 -13.18 -10.58 18.27
N HIS A 29 -13.48 -10.64 19.57
CA HIS A 29 -14.14 -9.53 20.27
C HIS A 29 -13.32 -8.22 20.30
N GLU A 30 -12.00 -8.29 20.10
CA GLU A 30 -11.07 -7.14 20.25
C GLU A 30 -10.37 -6.75 18.94
N ARG A 31 -10.27 -7.66 17.98
CA ARG A 31 -9.55 -7.45 16.72
C ARG A 31 -10.17 -8.25 15.59
N VAL A 32 -10.14 -7.67 14.40
CA VAL A 32 -10.33 -8.37 13.14
C VAL A 32 -8.94 -8.79 12.66
N VAL A 33 -8.71 -10.09 12.57
CA VAL A 33 -7.47 -10.64 12.02
C VAL A 33 -7.65 -10.70 10.51
N VAL A 34 -6.70 -10.11 9.80
CA VAL A 34 -6.79 -9.97 8.35
C VAL A 34 -5.49 -10.37 7.68
N THR A 35 -5.62 -10.88 6.46
CA THR A 35 -4.51 -11.03 5.52
C THR A 35 -4.67 -10.01 4.39
N PRO A 36 -3.58 -9.48 3.82
CA PRO A 36 -3.67 -8.65 2.63
C PRO A 36 -4.31 -9.44 1.48
N ALA A 37 -5.29 -8.84 0.81
CA ALA A 37 -5.94 -9.41 -0.38
C ALA A 37 -5.90 -8.44 -1.57
N PRO A 38 -4.71 -7.93 -1.94
CA PRO A 38 -4.56 -6.89 -2.96
C PRO A 38 -5.23 -7.33 -4.27
N GLY A 39 -5.99 -6.41 -4.85
CA GLY A 39 -6.71 -6.67 -6.08
C GLY A 39 -8.01 -7.45 -5.94
N GLN A 40 -8.36 -8.02 -4.79
CA GLN A 40 -9.73 -8.50 -4.63
C GLN A 40 -10.68 -7.31 -4.44
N PRO A 41 -11.88 -7.32 -5.04
CA PRO A 41 -12.89 -6.31 -4.74
C PRO A 41 -13.34 -6.52 -3.29
N GLY A 42 -13.05 -5.55 -2.42
CA GLY A 42 -13.42 -5.60 -1.01
C GLY A 42 -14.71 -4.84 -0.72
N LYS A 43 -15.52 -5.35 0.21
CA LYS A 43 -16.64 -4.62 0.84
C LYS A 43 -16.10 -3.31 1.40
N MET A 44 -16.66 -2.19 0.96
CA MET A 44 -16.22 -0.91 1.47
C MET A 44 -16.73 -0.72 2.90
N PRO A 45 -15.89 -0.31 3.87
CA PRO A 45 -16.38 -0.02 5.20
C PRO A 45 -17.36 1.15 5.11
N PHE A 46 -18.62 0.91 5.47
CA PHE A 46 -19.59 1.99 5.64
C PHE A 46 -19.30 2.73 6.94
N TRP A 47 -19.59 4.03 6.94
CA TRP A 47 -19.48 4.91 8.09
C TRP A 47 -20.85 5.54 8.30
N HIS A 48 -21.55 5.18 9.37
CA HIS A 48 -22.79 5.89 9.70
C HIS A 48 -22.44 7.27 10.25
N GLY A 49 -22.84 8.32 9.53
CA GLY A 49 -22.85 9.68 10.07
C GLY A 49 -23.74 9.73 11.30
N ASP A 50 -23.32 10.46 12.33
CA ASP A 50 -23.88 10.44 13.70
C ASP A 50 -25.25 11.16 13.82
N GLY A 51 -26.20 10.88 12.91
CA GLY A 51 -27.54 11.48 12.89
C GLY A 51 -28.63 10.52 12.41
N PRO A 52 -29.89 10.69 12.85
CA PRO A 52 -30.99 9.85 12.37
C PRO A 52 -31.22 10.09 10.87
N GLY A 53 -31.42 9.01 10.12
CA GLY A 53 -31.76 9.07 8.70
C GLY A 53 -33.05 9.85 8.41
N ARG A 54 -33.31 10.17 7.14
CA ARG A 54 -34.51 10.93 6.71
C ARG A 54 -35.79 10.21 7.15
N PRO A 55 -36.74 10.90 7.82
CA PRO A 55 -38.04 10.32 8.19
C PRO A 55 -39.01 10.26 7.00
N LEU A 56 -40.02 9.40 7.08
CA LEU A 56 -41.00 9.19 6.00
C LEU A 56 -41.74 10.48 5.60
N GLU A 57 -42.09 11.36 6.55
CA GLU A 57 -42.79 12.62 6.27
C GLU A 57 -41.99 13.51 5.30
N LEU A 58 -40.70 13.71 5.59
CA LEU A 58 -39.82 14.48 4.73
C LEU A 58 -39.58 13.76 3.39
N GLY A 59 -39.42 12.43 3.42
CA GLY A 59 -39.29 11.63 2.21
C GLY A 59 -40.50 11.76 1.27
N ARG A 60 -41.72 11.73 1.80
CA ARG A 60 -42.95 11.97 1.04
C ARG A 60 -43.03 13.40 0.52
N ALA A 61 -42.58 14.40 1.28
CA ALA A 61 -42.53 15.78 0.80
C ALA A 61 -41.57 15.94 -0.39
N VAL A 62 -40.40 15.29 -0.35
CA VAL A 62 -39.44 15.26 -1.47
C VAL A 62 -40.06 14.58 -2.70
N GLY A 63 -40.66 13.40 -2.51
CA GLY A 63 -41.34 12.70 -3.61
C GLY A 63 -42.50 13.50 -4.20
N ALA A 64 -43.34 14.12 -3.36
CA ALA A 64 -44.45 14.94 -3.80
C ALA A 64 -43.95 16.18 -4.57
N PHE A 65 -42.86 16.80 -4.13
CA PHE A 65 -42.21 17.88 -4.85
C PHE A 65 -41.78 17.45 -6.25
N VAL A 66 -41.07 16.33 -6.40
CA VAL A 66 -40.65 15.79 -7.70
C VAL A 66 -41.85 15.57 -8.62
N ARG A 67 -42.91 14.91 -8.12
CA ARG A 67 -44.14 14.68 -8.87
C ARG A 67 -44.81 15.98 -9.32
N GLU A 68 -44.94 16.93 -8.41
CA GLU A 68 -45.59 18.22 -8.69
C GLU A 68 -44.78 19.07 -9.67
N VAL A 69 -43.45 19.05 -9.62
CA VAL A 69 -42.59 19.80 -10.54
C VAL A 69 -42.77 19.24 -11.94
N ARG A 70 -42.72 17.92 -12.10
CA ARG A 70 -42.86 17.26 -13.41
C ARG A 70 -44.26 17.37 -14.00
N ALA A 71 -45.28 17.61 -13.18
CA ALA A 71 -46.66 17.82 -13.62
C ALA A 71 -46.98 19.29 -13.92
N ASP A 72 -46.10 20.24 -13.58
CA ASP A 72 -46.33 21.66 -13.83
C ASP A 72 -46.22 21.98 -15.33
N ALA A 73 -47.05 22.91 -15.80
CA ALA A 73 -47.01 23.36 -17.19
C ALA A 73 -45.82 24.30 -17.46
N ASP A 74 -45.32 24.99 -16.44
CA ASP A 74 -44.11 25.81 -16.48
C ASP A 74 -43.24 25.55 -15.23
N PRO A 75 -42.50 24.42 -15.22
CA PRO A 75 -41.73 24.02 -14.05
C PRO A 75 -40.57 24.98 -13.74
N VAL A 76 -39.99 25.64 -14.74
CA VAL A 76 -38.90 26.61 -14.55
C VAL A 76 -39.39 27.83 -13.78
N ALA A 77 -40.55 28.40 -14.17
CA ALA A 77 -41.13 29.54 -13.46
C ALA A 77 -41.51 29.16 -12.01
N ARG A 78 -42.11 27.97 -11.81
CA ARG A 78 -42.45 27.45 -10.47
C ARG A 78 -41.21 27.39 -9.57
N LEU A 79 -40.13 26.77 -10.06
CA LEU A 79 -38.89 26.58 -9.30
C LEU A 79 -38.23 27.92 -8.94
N ARG A 80 -38.27 28.89 -9.84
CA ARG A 80 -37.72 30.23 -9.58
C ARG A 80 -38.55 31.01 -8.56
N GLU A 81 -39.85 31.09 -8.77
CA GLU A 81 -40.73 31.97 -7.99
C GLU A 81 -41.08 31.40 -6.61
N ARG A 82 -41.29 30.09 -6.50
CA ARG A 82 -41.75 29.44 -5.25
C ARG A 82 -40.64 28.78 -4.47
N ASN A 83 -39.60 28.29 -5.15
CA ASN A 83 -38.49 27.58 -4.51
C ASN A 83 -37.19 28.41 -4.47
N GLY A 84 -37.16 29.60 -5.09
CA GLY A 84 -36.03 30.52 -5.02
C GLY A 84 -34.78 30.05 -5.76
N LEU A 85 -34.92 29.10 -6.69
CA LEU A 85 -33.83 28.61 -7.52
C LEU A 85 -33.47 29.65 -8.59
N ASP A 86 -32.18 29.75 -8.92
CA ASP A 86 -31.78 30.48 -10.13
C ASP A 86 -32.09 29.66 -11.40
N GLU A 87 -31.91 30.28 -12.56
CA GLU A 87 -32.25 29.67 -13.85
C GLU A 87 -31.42 28.41 -14.16
N TRP A 88 -30.16 28.40 -13.76
CA TRP A 88 -29.24 27.28 -14.00
C TRP A 88 -29.57 26.11 -13.08
N ALA A 89 -29.82 26.39 -11.79
CA ALA A 89 -30.23 25.38 -10.82
C ALA A 89 -31.58 24.76 -11.19
N ALA A 90 -32.54 25.58 -11.66
CA ALA A 90 -33.82 25.08 -12.15
C ALA A 90 -33.65 24.21 -13.41
N ALA A 91 -32.87 24.66 -14.39
CA ALA A 91 -32.60 23.90 -15.61
C ALA A 91 -31.87 22.58 -15.33
N ASN A 92 -30.86 22.58 -14.45
CA ASN A 92 -30.12 21.38 -14.06
C ASN A 92 -30.99 20.37 -13.33
N LEU A 93 -31.83 20.83 -12.38
CA LEU A 93 -32.76 19.94 -11.68
C LEU A 93 -33.72 19.28 -12.68
N LEU A 94 -34.30 20.05 -13.60
CA LEU A 94 -35.21 19.50 -14.60
C LEU A 94 -34.51 18.55 -15.56
N GLY A 95 -33.33 18.92 -16.06
CA GLY A 95 -32.50 18.05 -16.88
C GLY A 95 -32.19 16.72 -16.19
N TYR A 96 -31.80 16.75 -14.92
CA TYR A 96 -31.54 15.55 -14.12
C TYR A 96 -32.78 14.66 -13.96
N LEU A 97 -33.97 15.26 -13.77
CA LEU A 97 -35.23 14.51 -13.69
C LEU A 97 -35.67 13.95 -15.06
N ASP A 98 -35.39 14.67 -16.15
CA ASP A 98 -35.70 14.23 -17.51
C ASP A 98 -34.79 13.09 -17.94
N GLU A 99 -33.49 13.17 -17.66
CA GLU A 99 -32.53 12.08 -17.88
C GLU A 99 -32.92 10.81 -17.11
N GLN A 100 -33.37 10.97 -15.85
CA GLN A 100 -33.91 9.85 -15.09
C GLN A 100 -35.15 9.26 -15.76
N ALA A 101 -36.08 10.09 -16.21
CA ALA A 101 -37.29 9.65 -16.88
C ALA A 101 -36.99 8.91 -18.20
N ASP A 102 -36.02 9.39 -18.97
CA ASP A 102 -35.59 8.77 -20.22
C ASP A 102 -34.91 7.41 -19.98
N ALA A 103 -34.12 7.30 -18.91
CA ALA A 103 -33.41 6.07 -18.55
C ALA A 103 -34.35 4.97 -18.04
N THR A 104 -35.25 5.30 -17.09
CA THR A 104 -36.06 4.29 -16.38
C THR A 104 -37.53 4.28 -16.79
N GLY A 105 -37.98 5.20 -17.65
CA GLY A 105 -39.38 5.38 -18.04
C GLY A 105 -40.28 5.97 -16.94
N ALA A 106 -39.77 6.11 -15.72
CA ALA A 106 -40.43 6.68 -14.56
C ALA A 106 -39.40 7.31 -13.62
N VAL A 107 -39.81 8.35 -12.88
CA VAL A 107 -38.96 9.00 -11.87
C VAL A 107 -39.52 8.62 -10.49
N PRO A 108 -38.68 8.17 -9.53
CA PRO A 108 -39.12 7.90 -8.16
C PRO A 108 -39.78 9.12 -7.52
N ASP A 109 -40.95 8.93 -6.93
CA ASP A 109 -41.74 9.96 -6.24
C ASP A 109 -42.50 9.37 -5.04
N ASP A 110 -43.41 10.13 -4.42
CA ASP A 110 -44.18 9.68 -3.25
C ASP A 110 -45.21 8.58 -3.58
N ARG A 111 -45.44 8.27 -4.87
CA ARG A 111 -46.38 7.26 -5.36
C ARG A 111 -45.75 6.25 -6.32
N THR A 112 -44.48 6.38 -6.65
CA THR A 112 -43.77 5.52 -7.61
C THR A 112 -42.40 5.16 -7.05
N ILE A 113 -42.14 3.87 -6.89
CA ILE A 113 -40.82 3.32 -6.62
C ILE A 113 -40.32 2.68 -7.91
N VAL A 114 -39.07 2.97 -8.27
CA VAL A 114 -38.42 2.35 -9.43
C VAL A 114 -37.50 1.26 -8.91
N VAL A 115 -37.65 0.06 -9.46
CA VAL A 115 -36.76 -1.07 -9.20
C VAL A 115 -35.93 -1.26 -10.45
N GLU A 116 -34.76 -0.65 -10.45
CA GLU A 116 -33.84 -0.69 -11.57
C GLU A 116 -32.88 -1.87 -11.43
N ARG A 117 -32.72 -2.65 -12.50
CA ARG A 117 -31.69 -3.67 -12.60
C ARG A 117 -30.79 -3.42 -13.81
N PHE A 118 -29.48 -3.59 -13.61
CA PHE A 118 -28.48 -3.52 -14.66
C PHE A 118 -27.30 -4.43 -14.31
N ARG A 119 -26.49 -4.79 -15.30
CA ARG A 119 -25.25 -5.54 -15.09
C ARG A 119 -24.10 -4.56 -14.90
N ASP A 120 -23.24 -4.83 -13.93
CA ASP A 120 -21.97 -4.11 -13.81
C ASP A 120 -20.94 -4.61 -14.84
N GLU A 121 -19.80 -3.93 -14.94
CA GLU A 121 -18.77 -4.26 -15.94
C GLU A 121 -18.11 -5.64 -15.73
N ILE A 122 -18.27 -6.24 -14.55
CA ILE A 122 -17.75 -7.57 -14.20
C ILE A 122 -18.79 -8.67 -14.53
N GLY A 123 -20.04 -8.27 -14.79
CA GLY A 123 -21.15 -9.15 -15.14
C GLY A 123 -22.07 -9.49 -13.96
N ASP A 124 -21.80 -8.95 -12.77
CA ASP A 124 -22.68 -9.11 -11.61
C ASP A 124 -23.93 -8.25 -11.78
N TRP A 125 -25.05 -8.72 -11.25
CA TRP A 125 -26.31 -7.99 -11.28
C TRP A 125 -26.36 -6.98 -10.14
N ARG A 126 -26.76 -5.76 -10.47
CA ARG A 126 -27.10 -4.70 -9.51
C ARG A 126 -28.59 -4.44 -9.56
N VAL A 127 -29.23 -4.42 -8.40
CA VAL A 127 -30.63 -4.05 -8.25
C VAL A 127 -30.74 -2.85 -7.33
N CYS A 128 -31.25 -1.73 -7.83
CA CYS A 128 -31.45 -0.50 -7.10
C CYS A 128 -32.95 -0.27 -6.90
N VAL A 129 -33.40 -0.28 -5.64
CA VAL A 129 -34.76 0.14 -5.24
C VAL A 129 -34.69 1.63 -4.94
N LEU A 130 -35.09 2.44 -5.91
CA LEU A 130 -35.04 3.89 -5.85
C LEU A 130 -36.33 4.44 -5.24
N SER A 131 -36.22 5.07 -4.07
CA SER A 131 -37.37 5.58 -3.30
C SER A 131 -36.98 6.77 -2.43
N PRO A 132 -37.85 7.79 -2.28
CA PRO A 132 -37.53 8.93 -1.44
C PRO A 132 -37.82 8.71 0.06
N PHE A 133 -38.29 7.53 0.49
CA PHE A 133 -38.88 7.32 1.82
C PHE A 133 -37.91 7.36 3.02
N GLY A 134 -36.60 7.44 2.78
CA GLY A 134 -35.61 7.72 3.80
C GLY A 134 -35.09 6.48 4.53
N ALA A 135 -33.91 6.63 5.15
CA ALA A 135 -33.18 5.51 5.74
C ALA A 135 -33.91 4.84 6.92
N GLN A 136 -34.77 5.57 7.66
CA GLN A 136 -35.55 4.99 8.77
C GLN A 136 -36.55 3.92 8.30
N VAL A 137 -36.96 3.99 7.03
CA VAL A 137 -37.81 3.00 6.35
C VAL A 137 -36.97 2.00 5.57
N HIS A 138 -35.94 2.46 4.86
CA HIS A 138 -35.11 1.59 4.03
C HIS A 138 -34.26 0.61 4.84
N ALA A 139 -33.77 0.98 6.02
CA ALA A 139 -32.97 0.10 6.87
C ALA A 139 -33.74 -1.14 7.38
N PRO A 140 -34.95 -1.01 7.97
CA PRO A 140 -35.74 -2.20 8.32
C PRO A 140 -36.24 -2.94 7.07
N TRP A 141 -36.56 -2.25 5.97
CA TRP A 141 -36.93 -2.93 4.72
C TRP A 141 -35.79 -3.80 4.16
N ALA A 142 -34.59 -3.22 4.09
CA ALA A 142 -33.34 -3.89 3.72
C ALA A 142 -33.09 -5.16 4.53
N MET A 143 -33.26 -5.10 5.85
CA MET A 143 -33.13 -6.24 6.75
C MET A 143 -34.13 -7.35 6.42
N ALA A 144 -35.39 -6.99 6.14
CA ALA A 144 -36.41 -7.95 5.74
C ALA A 144 -36.09 -8.61 4.39
N LEU A 145 -35.59 -7.84 3.43
CA LEU A 145 -35.18 -8.34 2.12
C LEU A 145 -34.01 -9.31 2.24
N GLN A 146 -32.97 -8.94 3.01
CA GLN A 146 -31.80 -9.77 3.21
C GLN A 146 -32.18 -11.14 3.79
N HIS A 147 -33.06 -11.17 4.80
CA HIS A 147 -33.52 -12.42 5.40
C HIS A 147 -34.30 -13.30 4.42
N ARG A 148 -35.31 -12.75 3.72
CA ARG A 148 -36.13 -13.54 2.77
C ARG A 148 -35.31 -14.07 1.59
N LEU A 149 -34.43 -13.23 1.05
CA LEU A 149 -33.56 -13.61 -0.06
C LEU A 149 -32.51 -14.63 0.39
N GLY A 150 -31.97 -14.50 1.60
CA GLY A 150 -31.07 -15.47 2.22
C GLY A 150 -31.71 -16.85 2.38
N GLU A 151 -32.96 -16.93 2.87
CA GLU A 151 -33.69 -18.20 2.94
C GLU A 151 -33.96 -18.81 1.57
N GLN A 152 -34.27 -17.98 0.56
CA GLN A 152 -34.61 -18.44 -0.78
C GLN A 152 -33.40 -18.93 -1.57
N TRP A 153 -32.25 -18.24 -1.45
CA TRP A 153 -31.04 -18.52 -2.23
C TRP A 153 -29.99 -19.33 -1.46
N GLY A 154 -30.16 -19.51 -0.16
CA GLY A 154 -29.19 -20.20 0.71
C GLY A 154 -27.90 -19.42 0.94
N VAL A 155 -27.84 -18.16 0.49
CA VAL A 155 -26.72 -17.22 0.67
C VAL A 155 -27.30 -15.84 0.94
N ASP A 156 -26.80 -15.15 1.96
CA ASP A 156 -27.24 -13.79 2.28
C ASP A 156 -26.73 -12.81 1.22
N PRO A 157 -27.61 -12.04 0.55
CA PRO A 157 -27.18 -11.07 -0.44
C PRO A 157 -26.46 -9.88 0.20
N GLU A 158 -25.48 -9.34 -0.52
CA GLU A 158 -24.84 -8.07 -0.18
C GLU A 158 -25.82 -6.93 -0.49
N LEU A 159 -26.13 -6.12 0.54
CA LEU A 159 -27.12 -5.06 0.45
C LEU A 159 -26.65 -3.79 1.19
N MET A 160 -26.96 -2.63 0.63
CA MET A 160 -26.76 -1.31 1.25
C MET A 160 -28.08 -0.53 1.18
N TRP A 161 -28.32 0.34 2.16
CA TRP A 161 -29.42 1.30 2.12
C TRP A 161 -28.89 2.72 2.33
N SER A 162 -29.64 3.71 1.84
CA SER A 162 -29.42 5.13 2.08
C SER A 162 -30.77 5.83 2.25
N ASP A 163 -30.78 7.16 2.33
CA ASP A 163 -32.03 7.91 2.31
C ASP A 163 -32.80 7.76 1.00
N ASP A 164 -32.10 7.56 -0.13
CA ASP A 164 -32.66 7.59 -1.48
C ASP A 164 -32.91 6.20 -2.08
N GLY A 165 -32.60 5.13 -1.36
CA GLY A 165 -32.95 3.78 -1.79
C GLY A 165 -32.18 2.64 -1.14
N ILE A 166 -32.31 1.47 -1.75
CA ILE A 166 -31.63 0.22 -1.38
C ILE A 166 -30.88 -0.33 -2.61
N VAL A 167 -29.65 -0.79 -2.43
CA VAL A 167 -28.83 -1.44 -3.46
C VAL A 167 -28.59 -2.88 -3.06
N LEU A 168 -28.86 -3.81 -3.97
CA LEU A 168 -28.50 -5.22 -3.85
C LEU A 168 -27.48 -5.59 -4.92
N ARG A 169 -26.50 -6.41 -4.53
CA ARG A 169 -25.58 -7.06 -5.47
C ARG A 169 -25.87 -8.55 -5.51
N LEU A 170 -26.03 -9.08 -6.71
CA LEU A 170 -26.34 -10.47 -6.98
C LEU A 170 -25.24 -11.08 -7.87
N PRO A 171 -24.71 -12.27 -7.54
CA PRO A 171 -23.79 -12.98 -8.43
C PRO A 171 -24.45 -13.30 -9.76
N GLU A 172 -23.65 -13.38 -10.84
CA GLU A 172 -24.12 -13.71 -12.21
C GLU A 172 -25.03 -14.96 -12.28
N ALA A 173 -24.84 -15.94 -11.37
CA ALA A 173 -25.64 -17.17 -11.32
C ALA A 173 -27.11 -16.96 -10.89
N VAL A 174 -27.45 -15.80 -10.33
CA VAL A 174 -28.81 -15.44 -9.88
C VAL A 174 -29.40 -14.42 -10.86
N ASP A 175 -30.07 -14.92 -11.90
CA ASP A 175 -30.45 -14.10 -13.07
C ASP A 175 -31.80 -13.34 -12.89
N GLU A 176 -32.60 -13.68 -11.86
CA GLU A 176 -33.88 -13.03 -11.57
C GLU A 176 -34.05 -12.71 -10.08
N LEU A 177 -34.30 -11.43 -9.77
CA LEU A 177 -34.85 -11.02 -8.48
C LEU A 177 -36.39 -11.00 -8.62
N PRO A 178 -37.13 -11.84 -7.88
CA PRO A 178 -38.59 -11.79 -7.91
C PRO A 178 -39.02 -10.45 -7.31
N ILE A 179 -39.65 -9.59 -8.12
CA ILE A 179 -40.16 -8.28 -7.67
C ILE A 179 -41.17 -8.47 -6.52
N GLU A 180 -41.82 -9.63 -6.48
CA GLU A 180 -42.68 -10.09 -5.40
C GLU A 180 -41.95 -10.16 -4.05
N ALA A 181 -40.64 -10.43 -4.02
CA ALA A 181 -39.86 -10.42 -2.79
C ALA A 181 -39.71 -9.02 -2.19
N LEU A 182 -39.84 -7.95 -3.00
CA LEU A 182 -39.83 -6.57 -2.52
C LEU A 182 -41.12 -6.21 -1.76
N ALA A 183 -42.23 -6.90 -2.04
CA ALA A 183 -43.52 -6.71 -1.40
C ALA A 183 -43.66 -7.62 -0.17
N VAL A 184 -42.90 -7.33 0.89
CA VAL A 184 -43.06 -8.02 2.18
C VAL A 184 -44.46 -7.77 2.74
N GLU A 185 -45.11 -8.82 3.28
CA GLU A 185 -46.45 -8.67 3.83
C GLU A 185 -46.43 -7.73 5.05
N PRO A 186 -47.24 -6.66 5.06
CA PRO A 186 -47.24 -5.67 6.16
C PRO A 186 -47.54 -6.29 7.53
N ASP A 187 -48.27 -7.40 7.57
CA ASP A 187 -48.65 -8.09 8.80
C ASP A 187 -47.52 -8.98 9.35
N GLU A 188 -46.52 -9.33 8.52
CA GLU A 188 -45.38 -10.16 8.89
C GLU A 188 -44.14 -9.35 9.27
N ILE A 189 -44.09 -8.04 8.91
CA ILE A 189 -42.87 -7.23 9.03
C ILE A 189 -42.41 -7.05 10.47
N ASP A 190 -43.33 -6.88 11.42
CA ASP A 190 -42.96 -6.64 12.82
C ASP A 190 -42.27 -7.84 13.42
N ASP A 191 -42.88 -9.03 13.27
CA ASP A 191 -42.34 -10.28 13.78
C ASP A 191 -41.01 -10.62 13.10
N LEU A 192 -40.91 -10.37 11.79
CA LEU A 192 -39.67 -10.55 11.04
C LEU A 192 -38.56 -9.66 11.61
N ILE A 193 -38.79 -8.34 11.70
CA ILE A 193 -37.75 -7.42 12.20
C ILE A 193 -37.40 -7.74 13.65
N VAL A 194 -38.38 -7.99 14.53
CA VAL A 194 -38.11 -8.33 15.93
C VAL A 194 -37.34 -9.64 16.07
N SER A 195 -37.58 -10.63 15.21
CA SER A 195 -36.84 -11.89 15.21
C SER A 195 -35.41 -11.77 14.68
N GLN A 196 -35.18 -10.90 13.69
CA GLN A 196 -33.86 -10.71 13.07
C GLN A 196 -32.99 -9.70 13.80
N LEU A 197 -33.59 -8.70 14.42
CA LEU A 197 -32.89 -7.60 15.09
C LEU A 197 -31.79 -8.07 16.07
N PRO A 198 -31.97 -9.09 16.93
CA PRO A 198 -30.93 -9.57 17.82
C PRO A 198 -29.65 -10.06 17.11
N ASN A 199 -29.77 -10.45 15.83
CA ASN A 199 -28.66 -10.91 15.01
C ASN A 199 -27.98 -9.77 14.25
N THR A 200 -28.34 -8.51 14.51
CA THR A 200 -27.80 -7.35 13.80
C THR A 200 -26.75 -6.61 14.63
N ALA A 201 -25.85 -5.94 13.94
CA ALA A 201 -24.79 -5.17 14.57
C ALA A 201 -25.31 -3.94 15.31
N MET A 202 -26.30 -3.27 14.70
CA MET A 202 -26.99 -2.13 15.28
C MET A 202 -27.57 -2.48 16.66
N PHE A 203 -28.21 -3.65 16.79
CA PHE A 203 -28.74 -4.12 18.06
C PHE A 203 -27.65 -4.35 19.12
N ALA A 204 -26.53 -4.97 18.74
CA ALA A 204 -25.41 -5.18 19.65
C ALA A 204 -24.83 -3.84 20.15
N SER A 205 -24.74 -2.84 19.26
CA SER A 205 -24.29 -1.48 19.60
C SER A 205 -25.27 -0.79 20.56
N ARG A 206 -26.57 -0.79 20.24
CA ARG A 206 -27.60 -0.20 21.11
C ARG A 206 -27.70 -0.91 22.45
N PHE A 207 -27.65 -2.23 22.49
CA PHE A 207 -27.62 -2.99 23.74
C PHE A 207 -26.45 -2.57 24.64
N ARG A 208 -25.27 -2.33 24.07
CA ARG A 208 -24.09 -1.83 24.80
C ARG A 208 -24.32 -0.43 25.35
N GLU A 209 -24.92 0.46 24.57
CA GLU A 209 -25.27 1.82 24.99
C GLU A 209 -26.32 1.80 26.11
N CYS A 210 -27.39 1.01 25.96
CA CYS A 210 -28.41 0.82 26.99
C CYS A 210 -27.80 0.24 28.27
N ALA A 211 -26.98 -0.81 28.18
CA ALA A 211 -26.32 -1.45 29.33
C ALA A 211 -25.33 -0.50 30.02
N GLY A 212 -24.59 0.30 29.23
CA GLY A 212 -23.67 1.32 29.72
C GLY A 212 -24.40 2.48 30.42
N ARG A 213 -25.50 2.95 29.84
CA ARG A 213 -26.39 4.00 30.37
C ARG A 213 -27.11 3.55 31.65
N ALA A 214 -27.50 2.28 31.71
CA ALA A 214 -28.10 1.64 32.89
C ALA A 214 -27.06 1.23 33.95
N LEU A 215 -25.77 1.49 33.72
CA LEU A 215 -24.67 1.16 34.64
C LEU A 215 -24.55 -0.34 34.99
N LEU A 216 -25.06 -1.23 34.14
CA LEU A 216 -24.98 -2.68 34.33
C LEU A 216 -23.62 -3.27 33.92
N LEU A 217 -22.86 -2.54 33.11
CA LEU A 217 -21.51 -2.93 32.75
C LEU A 217 -20.58 -2.65 33.94
N PRO A 218 -19.98 -3.68 34.57
CA PRO A 218 -19.18 -3.51 35.77
C PRO A 218 -18.02 -2.56 35.50
N ARG A 219 -17.68 -1.67 36.45
CA ARG A 219 -16.55 -0.73 36.35
C ARG A 219 -15.44 -1.16 37.30
N ARG A 220 -14.18 -1.08 36.86
CA ARG A 220 -13.01 -1.40 37.70
C ARG A 220 -12.70 -0.29 38.71
N ARG A 221 -13.00 0.96 38.35
CA ARG A 221 -12.98 2.13 39.24
C ARG A 221 -14.14 3.08 38.91
N PRO A 222 -14.79 3.72 39.91
CA PRO A 222 -15.93 4.62 39.66
C PRO A 222 -15.58 5.94 38.95
N ASP A 223 -14.33 6.39 39.08
CA ASP A 223 -13.80 7.69 38.64
C ASP A 223 -13.30 7.72 37.19
N GLN A 224 -13.25 6.58 36.51
CA GLN A 224 -12.72 6.47 35.15
C GLN A 224 -13.73 5.84 34.19
N ARG A 225 -13.82 6.39 32.97
CA ARG A 225 -14.59 5.75 31.89
C ARG A 225 -13.89 4.45 31.49
N THR A 226 -14.63 3.34 31.48
CA THR A 226 -14.15 2.04 30.99
C THR A 226 -13.76 2.17 29.52
N PRO A 227 -12.56 1.74 29.09
CA PRO A 227 -12.18 1.70 27.68
C PRO A 227 -13.23 0.98 26.82
N LEU A 228 -13.51 1.50 25.62
CA LEU A 228 -14.61 1.02 24.76
C LEU A 228 -14.54 -0.49 24.48
N TRP A 229 -13.34 -1.04 24.27
CA TRP A 229 -13.15 -2.48 24.03
C TRP A 229 -13.56 -3.35 25.23
N GLN A 230 -13.32 -2.91 26.46
CA GLN A 230 -13.77 -3.62 27.67
C GLN A 230 -15.29 -3.51 27.83
N GLN A 231 -15.88 -2.37 27.42
CA GLN A 231 -17.33 -2.24 27.38
C GLN A 231 -17.94 -3.21 26.36
N ARG A 232 -17.31 -3.38 25.19
CA ARG A 232 -17.73 -4.33 24.15
C ARG A 232 -17.72 -5.77 24.64
N GLN A 233 -16.59 -6.24 25.19
CA GLN A 233 -16.49 -7.60 25.70
C GLN A 233 -17.55 -7.89 26.78
N ARG A 234 -17.67 -6.99 27.76
CA ARG A 234 -18.65 -7.15 28.86
C ARG A 234 -20.08 -7.08 28.38
N SER A 235 -20.37 -6.23 27.39
CA SER A 235 -21.70 -6.13 26.80
C SER A 235 -22.04 -7.36 25.98
N ALA A 236 -21.11 -7.91 25.22
CA ALA A 236 -21.30 -9.15 24.47
C ALA A 236 -21.54 -10.34 25.41
N ASP A 237 -20.75 -10.46 26.47
CA ASP A 237 -20.94 -11.49 27.51
C ASP A 237 -22.31 -11.34 28.19
N LEU A 238 -22.70 -10.10 28.52
CA LEU A 238 -24.01 -9.81 29.11
C LEU A 238 -25.14 -10.13 28.13
N LEU A 239 -25.01 -9.77 26.85
CA LEU A 239 -25.99 -10.04 25.81
C LEU A 239 -26.19 -11.55 25.62
N LYS A 240 -25.11 -12.33 25.64
CA LYS A 240 -25.15 -13.79 25.52
C LYS A 240 -25.93 -14.47 26.66
N VAL A 241 -25.88 -13.90 27.87
CA VAL A 241 -26.68 -14.39 29.00
C VAL A 241 -28.10 -13.82 28.95
N ALA A 242 -28.25 -12.54 28.61
CA ALA A 242 -29.52 -11.85 28.53
C ALA A 242 -30.44 -12.41 27.43
N SER A 243 -29.89 -12.93 26.33
CA SER A 243 -30.66 -13.53 25.24
C SER A 243 -31.44 -14.78 25.68
N ALA A 244 -30.99 -15.47 26.73
CA ALA A 244 -31.73 -16.57 27.36
C ALA A 244 -32.93 -16.09 28.23
N HIS A 245 -33.04 -14.77 28.46
CA HIS A 245 -34.06 -14.14 29.28
C HIS A 245 -34.76 -13.01 28.50
N PRO A 246 -35.77 -13.33 27.67
CA PRO A 246 -36.46 -12.35 26.82
C PRO A 246 -37.07 -11.16 27.58
N SER A 247 -37.34 -11.31 28.88
CA SER A 247 -37.84 -10.25 29.77
C SER A 247 -36.75 -9.37 30.38
N PHE A 248 -35.47 -9.53 29.99
CA PHE A 248 -34.38 -8.72 30.50
C PHE A 248 -34.56 -7.25 30.11
N PRO A 249 -34.64 -6.30 31.06
CA PRO A 249 -35.04 -4.91 30.76
C PRO A 249 -34.16 -4.20 29.71
N ILE A 250 -32.86 -4.48 29.68
CA ILE A 250 -31.95 -3.87 28.70
C ILE A 250 -32.14 -4.46 27.31
N LEU A 251 -32.53 -5.73 27.22
CA LEU A 251 -32.85 -6.36 25.94
C LEU A 251 -34.13 -5.71 25.37
N LEU A 252 -35.16 -5.54 26.21
CA LEU A 252 -36.40 -4.85 25.84
C LEU A 252 -36.15 -3.39 25.44
N GLU A 253 -35.32 -2.67 26.18
CA GLU A 253 -34.97 -1.28 25.90
C GLU A 253 -34.16 -1.13 24.61
N ALA A 254 -33.18 -2.01 24.37
CA ALA A 254 -32.41 -2.00 23.14
C ALA A 254 -33.30 -2.30 21.92
N THR A 255 -34.23 -3.25 22.04
CA THR A 255 -35.24 -3.53 21.01
C THR A 255 -36.11 -2.31 20.77
N ARG A 256 -36.59 -1.66 21.84
CA ARG A 256 -37.42 -0.45 21.77
C ARG A 256 -36.69 0.69 21.06
N GLU A 257 -35.44 0.95 21.42
CA GLU A 257 -34.61 2.01 20.82
C GLU A 257 -34.35 1.73 19.33
N CYS A 258 -34.01 0.49 18.96
CA CYS A 258 -33.83 0.12 17.56
C CYS A 258 -35.13 0.28 16.75
N VAL A 259 -36.25 -0.21 17.27
CA VAL A 259 -37.53 -0.27 16.55
C VAL A 259 -38.24 1.08 16.46
N ASN A 260 -38.10 1.94 17.48
CA ASN A 260 -38.85 3.20 17.56
C ASN A 260 -38.00 4.46 17.37
N ASP A 261 -36.70 4.42 17.68
CA ASP A 261 -35.85 5.62 17.64
C ASP A 261 -34.92 5.61 16.42
N VAL A 262 -34.50 4.43 15.95
CA VAL A 262 -33.66 4.27 14.75
C VAL A 262 -34.50 3.92 13.52
N PHE A 263 -35.39 2.95 13.67
CA PHE A 263 -36.36 2.56 12.66
C PHE A 263 -37.68 3.30 12.85
N ASP A 264 -38.45 3.37 11.77
CA ASP A 264 -39.86 3.74 11.81
C ASP A 264 -40.70 2.57 11.25
N LEU A 265 -40.92 1.54 12.08
CA LEU A 265 -41.73 0.38 11.69
C LEU A 265 -43.18 0.75 11.33
N PRO A 266 -43.86 1.68 12.03
CA PRO A 266 -45.16 2.17 11.60
C PRO A 266 -45.13 2.74 10.17
N ALA A 267 -44.12 3.56 9.84
CA ALA A 267 -43.93 4.08 8.49
C ALA A 267 -43.64 2.98 7.47
N LEU A 268 -42.78 2.01 7.79
CA LEU A 268 -42.52 0.88 6.89
C LEU A 268 -43.80 0.08 6.64
N ARG A 269 -44.60 -0.20 7.67
CA ARG A 269 -45.89 -0.90 7.53
C ARG A 269 -46.86 -0.12 6.65
N GLU A 270 -46.87 1.21 6.79
CA GLU A 270 -47.66 2.10 5.94
C GLU A 270 -47.22 2.01 4.47
N VAL A 271 -45.91 2.12 4.20
CA VAL A 271 -45.33 2.01 2.85
C VAL A 271 -45.63 0.65 2.22
N LEU A 272 -45.42 -0.46 2.95
CA LEU A 272 -45.74 -1.80 2.45
C LEU A 272 -47.25 -1.98 2.21
N THR A 273 -48.09 -1.39 3.06
CA THR A 273 -49.56 -1.37 2.85
C THR A 273 -49.94 -0.57 1.62
N ASP A 274 -49.27 0.55 1.36
CA ASP A 274 -49.46 1.38 0.17
C ASP A 274 -49.03 0.64 -1.11
N ILE A 275 -47.93 -0.11 -1.06
CA ILE A 275 -47.49 -0.99 -2.15
C ILE A 275 -48.53 -2.09 -2.39
N ARG A 276 -48.96 -2.81 -1.33
CA ARG A 276 -49.97 -3.89 -1.41
C ARG A 276 -51.30 -3.39 -1.97
N SER A 277 -51.75 -2.22 -1.53
CA SER A 277 -52.99 -1.58 -1.99
C SER A 277 -52.85 -0.85 -3.33
N ARG A 278 -51.67 -0.88 -3.95
CA ARG A 278 -51.32 -0.19 -5.22
C ARG A 278 -51.52 1.32 -5.18
N ARG A 279 -51.47 1.93 -3.98
CA ARG A 279 -51.37 3.39 -3.81
C ARG A 279 -49.97 3.89 -4.18
N VAL A 280 -48.96 3.06 -3.91
CA VAL A 280 -47.59 3.23 -4.41
C VAL A 280 -47.35 2.16 -5.48
N ARG A 281 -46.94 2.60 -6.67
CA ARG A 281 -46.64 1.74 -7.81
C ARG A 281 -45.18 1.32 -7.80
N LEU A 282 -44.92 0.03 -7.97
CA LEU A 282 -43.58 -0.49 -8.27
C LEU A 282 -43.39 -0.54 -9.80
N VAL A 283 -42.31 0.05 -10.29
CA VAL A 283 -41.94 0.04 -11.72
C VAL A 283 -40.62 -0.73 -11.88
N PRO A 284 -40.67 -1.99 -12.31
CA PRO A 284 -39.46 -2.73 -12.63
C PRO A 284 -38.92 -2.29 -13.99
N VAL A 285 -37.62 -2.01 -14.06
CA VAL A 285 -36.95 -1.64 -15.30
C VAL A 285 -35.59 -2.31 -15.36
N GLU A 286 -35.28 -2.85 -16.53
CA GLU A 286 -33.92 -3.29 -16.86
C GLU A 286 -33.27 -2.21 -17.72
N THR A 287 -32.19 -1.64 -17.21
CA THR A 287 -31.38 -0.64 -17.91
C THR A 287 -30.07 -1.28 -18.36
N ARG A 288 -29.52 -0.79 -19.46
CA ARG A 288 -28.20 -1.25 -19.95
C ARG A 288 -27.06 -0.76 -19.04
N GLN A 289 -27.27 0.34 -18.33
CA GLN A 289 -26.34 1.04 -17.46
C GLN A 289 -27.13 1.74 -16.35
N ALA A 290 -26.48 2.09 -15.24
CA ALA A 290 -27.14 2.77 -14.13
C ALA A 290 -27.74 4.13 -14.56
N SER A 291 -29.00 4.38 -14.19
CA SER A 291 -29.67 5.66 -14.33
C SER A 291 -29.06 6.75 -13.43
N PRO A 292 -29.29 8.05 -13.68
CA PRO A 292 -28.73 9.13 -12.85
C PRO A 292 -28.97 8.96 -11.33
N PHE A 293 -30.17 8.51 -10.92
CA PHE A 293 -30.49 8.26 -9.52
C PHE A 293 -29.79 7.02 -8.97
N ALA A 294 -29.71 5.94 -9.75
CA ALA A 294 -28.94 4.77 -9.37
C ALA A 294 -27.44 5.10 -9.28
N GLN A 295 -26.90 5.91 -10.19
CA GLN A 295 -25.53 6.41 -10.13
C GLN A 295 -25.29 7.23 -8.86
N SER A 296 -26.19 8.13 -8.47
CA SER A 296 -26.07 8.89 -7.21
C SER A 296 -26.09 7.97 -5.98
N LEU A 297 -26.98 6.97 -5.98
CA LEU A 297 -27.09 5.97 -4.91
C LEU A 297 -25.82 5.08 -4.82
N LEU A 298 -25.26 4.70 -5.97
CA LEU A 298 -23.98 3.99 -6.09
C LEU A 298 -22.78 4.93 -5.86
N PHE A 299 -22.93 6.24 -6.02
CA PHE A 299 -21.89 7.20 -5.70
C PHE A 299 -21.71 7.26 -4.18
N GLY A 300 -22.75 7.08 -3.37
CA GLY A 300 -22.57 6.82 -1.92
C GLY A 300 -21.71 5.57 -1.63
N TRP A 301 -21.74 4.59 -2.52
CA TRP A 301 -20.87 3.40 -2.52
C TRP A 301 -19.44 3.66 -3.08
N ILE A 302 -19.24 4.74 -3.86
CA ILE A 302 -17.99 5.06 -4.59
C ILE A 302 -17.28 6.34 -4.07
N ALA A 303 -17.95 7.23 -3.35
CA ALA A 303 -17.49 8.57 -2.99
C ALA A 303 -16.29 8.59 -2.02
N VAL A 304 -15.93 7.45 -1.44
CA VAL A 304 -14.71 7.30 -0.65
C VAL A 304 -13.46 7.13 -1.55
N TYR A 305 -13.61 6.83 -2.85
CA TYR A 305 -12.47 6.66 -3.76
C TYR A 305 -12.03 7.95 -4.48
N MET A 306 -12.92 8.91 -4.72
CA MET A 306 -12.58 10.12 -5.50
C MET A 306 -11.99 11.28 -4.68
N TYR A 307 -12.16 11.28 -3.35
CA TYR A 307 -11.58 12.32 -2.49
C TYR A 307 -10.18 12.00 -1.94
N GLU A 308 -9.59 10.86 -2.33
CA GLU A 308 -8.16 10.57 -2.10
C GLU A 308 -7.32 11.08 -3.27
N GLY A 309 -7.09 12.41 -3.31
CA GLY A 309 -6.25 13.07 -4.32
C GLY A 309 -4.76 12.66 -4.33
N ASP A 310 -4.34 11.64 -3.58
CA ASP A 310 -2.93 11.28 -3.37
C ASP A 310 -2.57 9.81 -3.62
N ALA A 311 -3.50 8.98 -4.13
CA ALA A 311 -3.18 7.60 -4.49
C ALA A 311 -2.11 7.55 -5.62
N PRO A 312 -1.08 6.68 -5.52
CA PRO A 312 -0.09 6.43 -6.58
C PRO A 312 -0.78 6.19 -7.93
N ALA A 313 -0.12 6.56 -9.04
CA ALA A 313 -0.70 6.43 -10.37
C ALA A 313 -1.20 5.01 -10.65
N ALA A 314 -0.49 3.96 -10.20
CA ALA A 314 -0.91 2.58 -10.37
C ALA A 314 -2.21 2.22 -9.63
N GLU A 315 -2.41 2.74 -8.41
CA GLU A 315 -3.61 2.49 -7.59
C GLU A 315 -4.82 3.25 -8.16
N ARG A 316 -4.61 4.51 -8.62
CA ARG A 316 -5.64 5.27 -9.34
C ARG A 316 -6.02 4.60 -10.65
N ARG A 317 -5.04 4.11 -11.43
CA ARG A 317 -5.31 3.39 -12.69
C ARG A 317 -6.05 2.08 -12.45
N ALA A 318 -5.67 1.31 -11.44
CA ALA A 318 -6.35 0.05 -11.10
C ALA A 318 -7.79 0.28 -10.62
N ALA A 319 -8.02 1.34 -9.83
CA ALA A 319 -9.34 1.74 -9.37
C ALA A 319 -10.21 2.31 -10.51
N ALA A 320 -9.63 3.15 -11.37
CA ALA A 320 -10.30 3.68 -12.56
C ALA A 320 -10.69 2.58 -13.56
N LEU A 321 -9.84 1.58 -13.78
CA LEU A 321 -10.15 0.41 -14.61
C LEU A 321 -11.21 -0.52 -13.98
N ALA A 322 -11.50 -0.38 -12.69
CA ALA A 322 -12.54 -1.12 -11.99
C ALA A 322 -13.89 -0.37 -11.91
N LEU A 323 -13.94 0.89 -12.35
CA LEU A 323 -15.13 1.75 -12.35
C LEU A 323 -15.87 1.74 -13.69
N ASP A 324 -17.18 2.05 -13.66
CA ASP A 324 -18.07 2.08 -14.82
C ASP A 324 -17.65 3.16 -15.85
N ARG A 325 -17.48 2.74 -17.12
CA ARG A 325 -17.09 3.53 -18.30
C ARG A 325 -17.90 4.81 -18.46
N ASP A 326 -19.21 4.76 -18.27
CA ASP A 326 -20.08 5.90 -18.53
C ASP A 326 -20.02 6.92 -17.38
N LEU A 327 -19.78 6.45 -16.14
CA LEU A 327 -19.52 7.30 -14.97
C LEU A 327 -18.18 8.05 -15.11
N LEU A 328 -17.13 7.38 -15.60
CA LEU A 328 -15.81 7.99 -15.86
C LEU A 328 -15.87 9.00 -17.01
N ARG A 329 -16.65 8.72 -18.06
CA ARG A 329 -16.79 9.61 -19.23
C ARG A 329 -17.44 10.94 -18.84
N ASP A 330 -18.44 10.90 -17.97
CA ASP A 330 -19.18 12.09 -17.54
C ASP A 330 -18.40 12.90 -16.47
N LEU A 331 -17.46 12.27 -15.75
CA LEU A 331 -16.69 12.90 -14.67
C LEU A 331 -15.26 13.35 -15.03
N LEU A 332 -14.57 12.68 -15.96
CA LEU A 332 -13.14 12.90 -16.25
C LEU A 332 -12.85 13.36 -17.69
N GLY A 333 -13.83 13.32 -18.59
CA GLY A 333 -13.62 13.59 -20.01
C GLY A 333 -12.94 12.42 -20.73
N ALA A 334 -13.09 12.37 -22.07
CA ALA A 334 -12.74 11.20 -22.88
C ALA A 334 -11.21 10.97 -23.08
N GLU A 335 -10.35 11.87 -22.60
CA GLU A 335 -8.92 11.90 -22.94
C GLU A 335 -8.02 10.98 -22.07
N GLU A 336 -8.51 10.40 -20.97
CA GLU A 336 -7.65 9.66 -20.02
C GLU A 336 -7.55 8.13 -20.25
N LEU A 337 -8.31 7.55 -21.19
CA LEU A 337 -8.34 6.08 -21.39
C LEU A 337 -7.05 5.49 -21.98
N ARG A 338 -6.31 6.26 -22.79
CA ARG A 338 -5.02 5.84 -23.36
C ARG A 338 -3.96 5.58 -22.29
N ASP A 339 -3.99 6.37 -21.21
CA ASP A 339 -3.04 6.30 -20.10
C ASP A 339 -3.31 5.13 -19.13
N LEU A 340 -4.45 4.45 -19.28
CA LEU A 340 -4.85 3.31 -18.45
C LEU A 340 -4.44 1.95 -19.04
N ILE A 341 -4.19 1.87 -20.35
CA ILE A 341 -3.87 0.60 -21.03
C ILE A 341 -2.36 0.44 -21.12
N ASP A 342 -1.85 -0.69 -20.61
CA ASP A 342 -0.43 -1.02 -20.71
C ASP A 342 -0.06 -1.47 -22.14
N PRO A 343 0.93 -0.85 -22.80
CA PRO A 343 1.34 -1.20 -24.16
C PRO A 343 1.82 -2.64 -24.33
N ALA A 344 2.53 -3.19 -23.33
CA ALA A 344 3.05 -4.55 -23.39
C ALA A 344 1.91 -5.57 -23.28
N VAL A 345 0.94 -5.32 -22.39
CA VAL A 345 -0.25 -6.16 -22.26
C VAL A 345 -1.09 -6.17 -23.54
N LEU A 346 -1.24 -5.01 -24.19
CA LEU A 346 -1.91 -4.92 -25.48
C LEU A 346 -1.19 -5.74 -26.55
N ALA A 347 0.14 -5.60 -26.67
CA ALA A 347 0.94 -6.35 -27.63
C ALA A 347 0.84 -7.88 -27.42
N ASP A 348 0.94 -8.34 -26.16
CA ASP A 348 0.80 -9.76 -25.81
C ASP A 348 -0.59 -10.31 -26.17
N LEU A 349 -1.64 -9.53 -25.88
CA LEU A 349 -3.01 -9.92 -26.22
C LEU A 349 -3.20 -10.00 -27.75
N GLU A 350 -2.67 -9.04 -28.50
CA GLU A 350 -2.74 -9.04 -29.97
C GLU A 350 -2.03 -10.27 -30.56
N LEU A 351 -0.85 -10.62 -30.06
CA LEU A 351 -0.14 -11.85 -30.46
C LEU A 351 -0.95 -13.11 -30.16
N GLU A 352 -1.62 -13.17 -29.00
CA GLU A 352 -2.44 -14.33 -28.63
C GLU A 352 -3.70 -14.46 -29.50
N LEU A 353 -4.41 -13.35 -29.72
CA LEU A 353 -5.59 -13.31 -30.60
C LEU A 353 -5.23 -13.73 -32.02
N GLN A 354 -4.04 -13.36 -32.48
CA GLN A 354 -3.48 -13.73 -33.79
C GLN A 354 -2.84 -15.11 -33.85
N ARG A 355 -2.81 -15.88 -32.75
CA ARG A 355 -2.18 -17.21 -32.65
C ARG A 355 -0.68 -17.24 -32.98
N LEU A 356 0.02 -16.14 -32.68
CA LEU A 356 1.46 -16.00 -32.94
C LEU A 356 2.33 -16.38 -31.72
N VAL A 357 1.72 -16.65 -30.56
CA VAL A 357 2.41 -17.04 -29.33
C VAL A 357 2.89 -18.50 -29.40
N ASP A 358 4.06 -18.77 -28.81
CA ASP A 358 4.62 -20.12 -28.68
C ASP A 358 3.64 -21.07 -27.98
N GLY A 359 3.38 -22.22 -28.60
CA GLY A 359 2.38 -23.20 -28.14
C GLY A 359 0.96 -23.02 -28.70
N ARG A 360 0.70 -22.00 -29.51
CA ARG A 360 -0.57 -21.81 -30.25
C ARG A 360 -0.45 -22.02 -31.77
N ARG A 361 0.75 -22.35 -32.26
CA ARG A 361 1.01 -22.64 -33.67
C ARG A 361 0.39 -23.97 -34.09
N ALA A 362 -0.16 -24.00 -35.30
CA ALA A 362 -0.75 -25.19 -35.88
C ALA A 362 0.33 -26.21 -36.26
N ARG A 363 0.05 -27.49 -36.01
CA ARG A 363 0.98 -28.61 -36.21
C ARG A 363 0.56 -29.56 -37.32
N ASP A 364 -0.72 -29.52 -37.68
CA ASP A 364 -1.32 -30.39 -38.69
C ASP A 364 -2.40 -29.64 -39.50
N ALA A 365 -2.95 -30.31 -40.51
CA ALA A 365 -3.94 -29.74 -41.41
C ALA A 365 -5.25 -29.38 -40.68
N ASP A 366 -5.61 -30.09 -39.60
CA ASP A 366 -6.82 -29.81 -38.83
C ASP A 366 -6.68 -28.49 -38.08
N GLU A 367 -5.55 -28.27 -37.41
CA GLU A 367 -5.25 -27.02 -36.71
C GLU A 367 -5.13 -25.83 -37.68
N VAL A 368 -4.59 -26.03 -38.90
CA VAL A 368 -4.58 -24.99 -39.95
C VAL A 368 -6.00 -24.66 -40.43
N HIS A 369 -6.87 -25.65 -40.57
CA HIS A 369 -8.29 -25.42 -40.90
C HIS A 369 -9.00 -24.58 -39.83
N ASP A 370 -8.74 -24.86 -38.56
CA ASP A 370 -9.28 -24.08 -37.44
C ASP A 370 -8.76 -22.64 -37.43
N LEU A 371 -7.50 -22.39 -37.83
CA LEU A 371 -6.98 -21.03 -38.03
C LEU A 371 -7.80 -20.27 -39.08
N LEU A 372 -8.10 -20.88 -40.23
CA LEU A 372 -8.89 -20.27 -41.29
C LEU A 372 -10.33 -19.98 -40.85
N ARG A 373 -10.92 -20.83 -40.01
CA ARG A 373 -12.27 -20.61 -39.45
C ARG A 373 -12.29 -19.49 -38.41
N LEU A 374 -11.25 -19.40 -37.57
CA LEU A 374 -11.17 -18.42 -36.49
C LEU A 374 -10.80 -17.02 -37.01
N LEU A 375 -9.69 -16.92 -37.75
CA LEU A 375 -9.12 -15.66 -38.23
C LEU A 375 -9.75 -15.20 -39.54
N GLY A 376 -10.34 -16.11 -40.31
CA GLY A 376 -10.82 -15.86 -41.66
C GLY A 376 -9.75 -16.13 -42.73
N PRO A 377 -9.93 -15.60 -43.95
CA PRO A 377 -9.02 -15.87 -45.06
C PRO A 377 -7.60 -15.34 -44.80
N LEU A 378 -6.60 -16.20 -44.97
CA LEU A 378 -5.19 -15.90 -44.69
C LEU A 378 -4.34 -16.03 -45.96
N THR A 379 -3.27 -15.24 -46.06
CA THR A 379 -2.24 -15.47 -47.09
C THR A 379 -1.41 -16.70 -46.72
N ARG A 380 -0.65 -17.24 -47.68
CA ARG A 380 0.31 -18.31 -47.39
C ARG A 380 1.34 -17.89 -46.32
N ALA A 381 1.85 -16.66 -46.41
CA ALA A 381 2.81 -16.13 -45.45
C ALA A 381 2.22 -16.02 -44.03
N ASP A 382 0.93 -15.66 -43.93
CA ASP A 382 0.23 -15.62 -42.64
C ASP A 382 0.12 -17.00 -41.98
N VAL A 383 -0.12 -18.05 -42.79
CA VAL A 383 -0.18 -19.43 -42.30
C VAL A 383 1.20 -19.90 -41.89
N GLU A 384 2.26 -19.55 -42.63
CA GLU A 384 3.66 -19.87 -42.28
C GLU A 384 4.07 -19.27 -40.92
N LEU A 385 3.63 -18.05 -40.60
CA LEU A 385 3.89 -17.43 -39.28
C LEU A 385 3.19 -18.14 -38.12
N ARG A 386 2.15 -18.93 -38.39
CA ARG A 386 1.24 -19.54 -37.40
C ARG A 386 1.31 -21.08 -37.41
N THR A 387 2.26 -21.69 -38.11
CA THR A 387 2.37 -23.14 -38.28
C THR A 387 3.79 -23.62 -38.01
N ASP A 388 3.94 -24.69 -37.24
CA ASP A 388 5.20 -25.41 -37.08
C ASP A 388 5.28 -26.55 -38.12
N GLY A 389 5.57 -26.19 -39.39
CA GLY A 389 5.64 -27.15 -40.49
C GLY A 389 5.66 -26.51 -41.88
N ASP A 390 5.53 -27.34 -42.93
CA ASP A 390 5.36 -26.85 -44.30
C ASP A 390 3.90 -26.44 -44.53
N ALA A 391 3.61 -25.16 -44.28
CA ALA A 391 2.29 -24.57 -44.51
C ALA A 391 1.78 -24.77 -45.94
N GLY A 392 2.68 -24.83 -46.94
CA GLY A 392 2.30 -25.05 -48.33
C GLY A 392 1.72 -26.45 -48.54
N ALA A 393 2.34 -27.46 -47.94
CA ALA A 393 1.86 -28.84 -48.01
C ALA A 393 0.52 -29.01 -47.29
N LEU A 394 0.36 -28.45 -46.10
CA LEU A 394 -0.88 -28.52 -45.31
C LEU A 394 -2.05 -27.80 -45.99
N LEU A 395 -1.80 -26.62 -46.59
CA LEU A 395 -2.82 -25.91 -47.36
C LEU A 395 -3.22 -26.68 -48.62
N ALA A 396 -2.26 -27.30 -49.31
CA ALA A 396 -2.55 -28.13 -50.48
C ALA A 396 -3.45 -29.33 -50.11
N GLU A 397 -3.15 -30.00 -48.99
CA GLU A 397 -3.97 -31.09 -48.46
C GLU A 397 -5.42 -30.63 -48.17
N LEU A 398 -5.59 -29.48 -47.53
CA LEU A 398 -6.92 -28.92 -47.23
C LEU A 398 -7.71 -28.55 -48.48
N VAL A 399 -7.03 -28.03 -49.51
CA VAL A 399 -7.67 -27.70 -50.79
C VAL A 399 -8.05 -28.96 -51.57
N GLU A 400 -7.18 -29.98 -51.61
CA GLU A 400 -7.50 -31.28 -52.23
C GLU A 400 -8.67 -31.99 -51.53
N ALA A 401 -8.71 -31.92 -50.20
CA ALA A 401 -9.81 -32.44 -49.38
C ALA A 401 -11.10 -31.60 -49.45
N ARG A 402 -11.08 -30.46 -50.16
CA ARG A 402 -12.18 -29.47 -50.27
C ARG A 402 -12.64 -28.91 -48.93
N ARG A 403 -11.72 -28.81 -47.98
CA ARG A 403 -11.92 -28.17 -46.68
C ARG A 403 -11.55 -26.68 -46.73
N ALA A 404 -10.65 -26.31 -47.63
CA ALA A 404 -10.31 -24.92 -47.91
C ALA A 404 -10.31 -24.65 -49.42
N TYR A 405 -10.28 -23.39 -49.83
CA TYR A 405 -10.18 -23.00 -51.24
C TYR A 405 -9.43 -21.67 -51.42
N PRO A 406 -8.75 -21.48 -52.57
CA PRO A 406 -8.14 -20.19 -52.90
C PRO A 406 -9.22 -19.15 -53.20
N ALA A 407 -9.10 -17.98 -52.57
CA ALA A 407 -10.00 -16.85 -52.67
C ALA A 407 -9.20 -15.58 -52.97
N ALA A 408 -9.54 -14.89 -54.07
CA ALA A 408 -8.98 -13.59 -54.40
C ALA A 408 -9.75 -12.50 -53.63
N ILE A 409 -9.10 -11.86 -52.66
CA ILE A 409 -9.72 -10.84 -51.79
C ILE A 409 -8.83 -9.60 -51.81
N GLY A 410 -9.39 -8.44 -52.16
CA GLY A 410 -8.65 -7.17 -52.16
C GLY A 410 -7.43 -7.14 -53.11
N GLY A 411 -7.38 -8.03 -54.11
CA GLY A 411 -6.24 -8.16 -55.04
C GLY A 411 -5.13 -9.09 -54.56
N GLU A 412 -5.32 -9.79 -53.43
CA GLU A 412 -4.37 -10.77 -52.90
C GLU A 412 -4.95 -12.20 -52.99
N ASP A 413 -4.06 -13.17 -53.26
CA ASP A 413 -4.39 -14.58 -53.21
C ASP A 413 -4.36 -15.08 -51.76
N ARG A 414 -5.53 -15.37 -51.21
CA ARG A 414 -5.71 -15.91 -49.86
C ARG A 414 -6.32 -17.30 -49.91
N VAL A 415 -6.22 -18.05 -48.82
CA VAL A 415 -6.92 -19.32 -48.64
C VAL A 415 -8.02 -19.12 -47.60
N ALA A 416 -9.23 -19.58 -47.91
CA ALA A 416 -10.39 -19.49 -47.03
C ALA A 416 -10.93 -20.89 -46.70
N ALA A 417 -11.52 -21.03 -45.52
CA ALA A 417 -12.26 -22.24 -45.15
C ALA A 417 -13.49 -22.41 -46.05
N ALA A 418 -13.81 -23.65 -46.42
CA ALA A 418 -14.95 -23.97 -47.27
C ALA A 418 -16.28 -23.45 -46.69
N GLU A 419 -16.41 -23.47 -45.37
CA GLU A 419 -17.57 -23.00 -44.59
C GLU A 419 -17.87 -21.50 -44.74
N ASP A 420 -16.90 -20.72 -45.23
CA ASP A 420 -17.04 -19.29 -45.46
C ASP A 420 -17.41 -18.93 -46.89
N ALA A 421 -17.58 -19.92 -47.77
CA ALA A 421 -17.89 -19.70 -49.18
C ALA A 421 -19.13 -18.81 -49.40
N GLY A 422 -20.24 -19.08 -48.71
CA GLY A 422 -21.47 -18.27 -48.79
C GLY A 422 -21.22 -16.83 -48.31
N ARG A 423 -20.57 -16.66 -47.15
CA ARG A 423 -20.28 -15.33 -46.58
C ARG A 423 -19.39 -14.50 -47.49
N LEU A 424 -18.31 -15.07 -48.02
CA LEU A 424 -17.34 -14.37 -48.87
C LEU A 424 -17.93 -14.07 -50.26
N ARG A 425 -18.75 -14.95 -50.82
CA ARG A 425 -19.49 -14.67 -52.05
C ARG A 425 -20.45 -13.50 -51.87
N ASP A 426 -21.27 -13.55 -50.83
CA ASP A 426 -22.37 -12.60 -50.65
C ASP A 426 -21.88 -11.22 -50.14
N ALA A 427 -20.81 -11.18 -49.34
CA ALA A 427 -20.22 -9.93 -48.88
C ALA A 427 -19.24 -9.30 -49.88
N LEU A 428 -18.40 -10.10 -50.56
CA LEU A 428 -17.23 -9.63 -51.31
C LEU A 428 -17.26 -9.99 -52.79
N GLY A 429 -18.19 -10.84 -53.24
CA GLY A 429 -18.26 -11.29 -54.63
C GLY A 429 -17.18 -12.33 -55.00
N VAL A 430 -16.59 -13.02 -54.02
CA VAL A 430 -15.55 -14.04 -54.26
C VAL A 430 -16.10 -15.22 -55.05
N SER A 431 -15.33 -15.69 -56.04
CA SER A 431 -15.68 -16.87 -56.83
C SER A 431 -15.53 -18.15 -56.00
N VAL A 432 -16.64 -18.87 -55.83
CA VAL A 432 -16.68 -20.14 -55.09
C VAL A 432 -16.45 -21.33 -56.05
N PRO A 433 -15.53 -22.27 -55.75
CA PRO A 433 -15.28 -23.42 -56.61
C PRO A 433 -16.46 -24.41 -56.65
N MET A 434 -16.60 -25.11 -57.78
CA MET A 434 -17.63 -26.13 -57.93
C MET A 434 -17.30 -27.38 -57.09
N GLY A 435 -18.29 -27.89 -56.35
CA GLY A 435 -18.17 -29.15 -55.60
C GLY A 435 -18.08 -29.03 -54.08
N LEU A 436 -18.29 -27.83 -53.52
CA LEU A 436 -18.52 -27.63 -52.09
C LEU A 436 -19.96 -28.04 -51.69
N PRO A 437 -20.18 -28.55 -50.46
CA PRO A 437 -21.52 -28.83 -49.94
C PRO A 437 -22.45 -27.62 -49.98
N ARG A 438 -23.73 -27.85 -50.30
CA ARG A 438 -24.75 -26.78 -50.38
C ARG A 438 -24.84 -25.94 -49.10
N ALA A 439 -24.72 -26.59 -47.94
CA ALA A 439 -24.76 -25.93 -46.62
C ALA A 439 -23.71 -24.83 -46.45
N PHE A 440 -22.59 -24.86 -47.20
CA PHE A 440 -21.54 -23.83 -47.15
C PHE A 440 -21.71 -22.74 -48.21
N THR A 441 -22.63 -22.95 -49.16
CA THR A 441 -22.89 -22.03 -50.28
C THR A 441 -24.26 -21.37 -50.22
N ASP A 442 -25.11 -21.77 -49.27
CA ASP A 442 -26.42 -21.16 -49.06
C ASP A 442 -26.25 -19.69 -48.61
N PRO A 443 -27.19 -18.79 -48.99
CA PRO A 443 -27.11 -17.38 -48.63
C PRO A 443 -27.12 -17.15 -47.12
N VAL A 444 -26.38 -16.14 -46.66
CA VAL A 444 -26.32 -15.71 -45.25
C VAL A 444 -26.98 -14.32 -45.12
N ASP A 445 -27.73 -14.08 -44.04
CA ASP A 445 -28.53 -12.85 -43.88
C ASP A 445 -27.68 -11.57 -43.79
N ALA A 446 -26.59 -11.59 -43.01
CA ALA A 446 -25.74 -10.42 -42.76
C ALA A 446 -24.24 -10.73 -42.95
N PRO A 447 -23.81 -11.09 -44.18
CA PRO A 447 -22.50 -11.69 -44.43
C PRO A 447 -21.34 -10.72 -44.14
N LEU A 448 -21.52 -9.42 -44.43
CA LEU A 448 -20.51 -8.40 -44.10
C LEU A 448 -20.40 -8.18 -42.59
N ALA A 449 -21.53 -8.19 -41.87
CA ALA A 449 -21.54 -8.03 -40.41
C ALA A 449 -20.84 -9.19 -39.71
N ASP A 450 -21.06 -10.42 -40.16
CA ASP A 450 -20.36 -11.62 -39.66
C ASP A 450 -18.84 -11.50 -39.83
N LEU A 451 -18.36 -11.04 -40.99
CA LEU A 451 -16.94 -10.90 -41.27
C LEU A 451 -16.30 -9.76 -40.46
N VAL A 452 -16.96 -8.61 -40.35
CA VAL A 452 -16.50 -7.49 -39.51
C VAL A 452 -16.46 -7.89 -38.03
N GLN A 453 -17.49 -8.61 -37.55
CA GLN A 453 -17.50 -9.13 -36.19
C GLN A 453 -16.38 -10.14 -35.94
N ARG A 454 -16.10 -11.03 -36.90
CA ARG A 454 -14.97 -11.98 -36.79
C ARG A 454 -13.63 -11.25 -36.70
N TYR A 455 -13.44 -10.22 -37.52
CA TYR A 455 -12.25 -9.38 -37.44
C TYR A 455 -12.11 -8.75 -36.05
N ALA A 456 -13.21 -8.16 -35.53
CA ALA A 456 -13.19 -7.50 -34.23
C ALA A 456 -12.79 -8.45 -33.07
N ARG A 457 -13.24 -9.71 -33.10
CA ARG A 457 -12.92 -10.73 -32.07
C ARG A 457 -11.48 -11.23 -32.09
N THR A 458 -10.75 -10.98 -33.16
CA THR A 458 -9.39 -11.52 -33.39
C THR A 458 -8.32 -10.45 -33.42
N HIS A 459 -8.70 -9.18 -33.22
CA HIS A 459 -7.78 -8.05 -33.23
C HIS A 459 -7.97 -7.22 -31.95
N GLY A 460 -6.89 -6.55 -31.52
CA GLY A 460 -6.99 -5.46 -30.55
C GLY A 460 -7.72 -4.23 -31.13
N PRO A 461 -7.69 -3.08 -30.44
CA PRO A 461 -8.36 -1.87 -30.92
C PRO A 461 -7.96 -1.47 -32.35
N PHE A 462 -8.90 -1.36 -33.28
CA PHE A 462 -8.65 -1.21 -34.72
C PHE A 462 -9.42 -0.04 -35.35
N LEU A 463 -8.98 0.39 -36.52
CA LEU A 463 -9.65 1.41 -37.34
C LEU A 463 -10.54 0.76 -38.40
N ALA A 464 -11.64 1.43 -38.76
CA ALA A 464 -12.53 0.95 -39.84
C ALA A 464 -11.80 0.75 -41.17
N GLY A 465 -10.77 1.56 -41.45
CA GLY A 465 -9.91 1.42 -42.63
C GLY A 465 -9.11 0.12 -42.67
N GLN A 466 -8.72 -0.42 -41.51
CA GLN A 466 -7.96 -1.68 -41.43
C GLN A 466 -8.85 -2.87 -41.79
N VAL A 467 -10.10 -2.90 -41.30
CA VAL A 467 -11.09 -3.93 -41.66
C VAL A 467 -11.42 -3.85 -43.16
N ALA A 468 -11.63 -2.64 -43.67
CA ALA A 468 -11.93 -2.40 -45.07
C ALA A 468 -10.79 -2.90 -45.99
N ALA A 469 -9.54 -2.63 -45.61
CA ALA A 469 -8.37 -3.15 -46.31
C ALA A 469 -8.27 -4.68 -46.21
N TRP A 470 -8.54 -5.27 -45.04
CA TRP A 470 -8.54 -6.72 -44.86
C TRP A 470 -9.60 -7.41 -45.74
N LEU A 471 -10.77 -6.81 -45.91
CA LEU A 471 -11.87 -7.34 -46.73
C LEU A 471 -11.79 -6.94 -48.21
N GLY A 472 -10.96 -5.97 -48.58
CA GLY A 472 -10.92 -5.43 -49.94
C GLY A 472 -12.16 -4.62 -50.34
N VAL A 473 -12.81 -3.95 -49.39
CA VAL A 473 -14.03 -3.15 -49.59
C VAL A 473 -13.81 -1.68 -49.25
N ALA A 474 -14.77 -0.81 -49.60
CA ALA A 474 -14.77 0.58 -49.18
C ALA A 474 -15.00 0.71 -47.66
N VAL A 475 -14.53 1.81 -47.06
CA VAL A 475 -14.64 2.05 -45.60
C VAL A 475 -16.09 2.35 -45.17
N ASP A 476 -16.90 2.98 -46.01
CA ASP A 476 -18.26 3.42 -45.64
C ASP A 476 -19.21 2.27 -45.28
N PRO A 477 -19.31 1.17 -46.06
CA PRO A 477 -20.09 -0.01 -45.67
C PRO A 477 -19.64 -0.61 -44.33
N VAL A 478 -18.33 -0.64 -44.07
CA VAL A 478 -17.78 -1.15 -42.81
C VAL A 478 -18.18 -0.27 -41.64
N ARG A 479 -18.14 1.06 -41.79
CA ARG A 479 -18.58 2.00 -40.75
C ARG A 479 -20.05 1.80 -40.39
N VAL A 480 -20.93 1.65 -41.37
CA VAL A 480 -22.37 1.40 -41.12
C VAL A 480 -22.58 0.13 -40.30
N VAL A 481 -21.81 -0.92 -40.60
CA VAL A 481 -21.84 -2.18 -39.85
C VAL A 481 -21.30 -2.00 -38.43
N LEU A 482 -20.17 -1.31 -38.26
CA LEU A 482 -19.60 -1.04 -36.94
C LEU A 482 -20.54 -0.20 -36.06
N ASP A 483 -21.20 0.81 -36.63
CA ASP A 483 -22.21 1.61 -35.92
C ASP A 483 -23.40 0.73 -35.47
N ALA A 484 -23.80 -0.25 -36.28
CA ALA A 484 -24.85 -1.21 -35.89
C ALA A 484 -24.38 -2.13 -34.75
N LEU A 485 -23.17 -2.68 -34.86
CA LEU A 485 -22.58 -3.52 -33.83
C LEU A 485 -22.34 -2.77 -32.51
N GLU A 486 -22.09 -1.46 -32.55
CA GLU A 486 -21.98 -0.59 -31.37
C GLU A 486 -23.33 -0.42 -30.67
N ARG A 487 -24.41 -0.18 -31.42
CA ARG A 487 -25.79 -0.11 -30.87
C ARG A 487 -26.21 -1.42 -30.19
N ASP A 488 -25.73 -2.54 -30.72
CA ASP A 488 -25.94 -3.90 -30.19
C ASP A 488 -24.96 -4.28 -29.06
N GLY A 489 -24.02 -3.41 -28.71
CA GLY A 489 -23.05 -3.61 -27.62
C GLY A 489 -21.94 -4.63 -27.90
N LYS A 490 -21.78 -5.06 -29.17
CA LYS A 490 -20.77 -6.06 -29.55
C LYS A 490 -19.39 -5.46 -29.78
N VAL A 491 -19.32 -4.21 -30.22
CA VAL A 491 -18.09 -3.43 -30.33
C VAL A 491 -18.25 -2.11 -29.60
N THR A 492 -17.14 -1.54 -29.14
CA THR A 492 -17.09 -0.24 -28.48
C THR A 492 -16.16 0.68 -29.24
N ARG A 493 -16.53 1.96 -29.37
CA ARG A 493 -15.70 3.01 -29.93
C ARG A 493 -15.05 3.84 -28.84
N GLY A 494 -13.76 4.12 -28.94
CA GLY A 494 -13.01 4.88 -27.94
C GLY A 494 -11.55 5.12 -28.31
N GLU A 495 -10.79 5.69 -27.39
CA GLU A 495 -9.36 5.96 -27.54
C GLU A 495 -8.59 4.96 -26.70
N PHE A 496 -8.18 3.84 -27.30
CA PHE A 496 -7.67 2.68 -26.56
C PHE A 496 -6.17 2.45 -26.76
N ARG A 497 -5.61 2.77 -27.92
CA ARG A 497 -4.16 2.57 -28.15
C ARG A 497 -3.35 3.69 -27.46
N PRO A 498 -2.32 3.37 -26.66
CA PRO A 498 -1.51 4.36 -25.94
C PRO A 498 -0.89 5.44 -26.84
N ASP A 499 -0.54 5.09 -28.09
CA ASP A 499 0.05 6.01 -29.09
C ASP A 499 -0.91 6.39 -30.24
N GLY A 500 -2.19 6.04 -30.13
CA GLY A 500 -3.16 6.35 -31.18
C GLY A 500 -3.54 7.84 -31.18
N VAL A 501 -4.00 8.32 -32.32
CA VAL A 501 -4.49 9.71 -32.51
C VAL A 501 -5.96 9.77 -32.95
N GLU A 502 -6.55 8.62 -33.27
CA GLU A 502 -7.93 8.50 -33.71
C GLU A 502 -8.74 7.65 -32.73
N ARG A 503 -10.07 7.72 -32.83
CA ARG A 503 -10.97 6.80 -32.13
C ARG A 503 -10.98 5.46 -32.84
N GLU A 504 -10.67 4.41 -32.09
CA GLU A 504 -10.64 3.02 -32.54
C GLU A 504 -11.92 2.29 -32.14
N TRP A 505 -12.13 1.13 -32.76
CA TRP A 505 -13.16 0.16 -32.45
C TRP A 505 -12.52 -1.04 -31.77
N CYS A 506 -13.16 -1.61 -30.76
CA CYS A 506 -12.69 -2.83 -30.10
C CYS A 506 -13.89 -3.74 -29.80
N ASP A 507 -13.73 -5.04 -29.97
CA ASP A 507 -14.75 -6.00 -29.51
C ASP A 507 -14.88 -5.94 -27.98
N SER A 508 -16.12 -5.99 -27.49
CA SER A 508 -16.41 -5.81 -26.06
C SER A 508 -15.76 -6.89 -25.18
N ASP A 509 -15.63 -8.13 -25.66
CA ASP A 509 -14.99 -9.20 -24.90
C ASP A 509 -13.46 -9.07 -24.95
N VAL A 510 -12.90 -8.63 -26.08
CA VAL A 510 -11.46 -8.34 -26.22
C VAL A 510 -11.05 -7.20 -25.28
N LEU A 511 -11.83 -6.11 -25.25
CA LEU A 511 -11.60 -4.99 -24.35
C LEU A 511 -11.68 -5.43 -22.88
N ARG A 512 -12.63 -6.31 -22.52
CA ARG A 512 -12.74 -6.88 -21.17
C ARG A 512 -11.50 -7.70 -20.80
N GLN A 513 -10.98 -8.51 -21.73
CA GLN A 513 -9.74 -9.27 -21.52
C GLN A 513 -8.53 -8.35 -21.34
N LEU A 514 -8.41 -7.31 -22.17
CA LEU A 514 -7.35 -6.31 -22.08
C LEU A 514 -7.36 -5.63 -20.72
N ARG A 515 -8.51 -5.10 -20.29
CA ARG A 515 -8.69 -4.47 -18.97
C ARG A 515 -8.32 -5.43 -17.84
N ARG A 516 -8.83 -6.66 -17.86
CA ARG A 516 -8.52 -7.66 -16.82
C ARG A 516 -7.02 -7.94 -16.71
N ARG A 517 -6.30 -8.00 -17.83
CA ARG A 517 -4.84 -8.22 -17.84
C ARG A 517 -4.08 -6.98 -17.38
N CYS A 518 -4.41 -5.79 -17.87
CA CYS A 518 -3.81 -4.53 -17.41
C CYS A 518 -4.03 -4.34 -15.90
N LEU A 519 -5.25 -4.63 -15.44
CA LEU A 519 -5.60 -4.56 -14.03
C LEU A 519 -4.88 -5.65 -13.21
N ALA A 520 -4.63 -6.83 -13.75
CA ALA A 520 -3.79 -7.84 -13.10
C ALA A 520 -2.32 -7.40 -12.97
N VAL A 521 -1.76 -6.74 -13.99
CA VAL A 521 -0.41 -6.14 -13.94
C VAL A 521 -0.36 -5.05 -12.88
N LEU A 522 -1.31 -4.12 -12.88
CA LEU A 522 -1.39 -3.06 -11.87
C LEU A 522 -1.60 -3.62 -10.45
N ARG A 523 -2.44 -4.66 -10.28
CA ARG A 523 -2.59 -5.36 -8.98
C ARG A 523 -1.26 -5.91 -8.48
N LYS A 524 -0.48 -6.51 -9.39
CA LYS A 524 0.85 -7.01 -9.07
C LYS A 524 1.78 -5.87 -8.65
N GLU A 525 1.69 -4.68 -9.23
CA GLU A 525 2.48 -3.51 -8.79
C GLU A 525 2.08 -2.98 -7.40
N ILE A 526 0.81 -3.10 -7.02
CA ILE A 526 0.26 -2.58 -5.77
C ILE A 526 0.58 -3.49 -4.57
N GLU A 527 0.83 -4.76 -4.81
CA GLU A 527 1.18 -5.74 -3.78
C GLU A 527 2.34 -5.28 -2.87
N PRO A 528 2.28 -5.58 -1.56
CA PRO A 528 3.37 -5.31 -0.63
C PRO A 528 4.66 -5.97 -1.08
N VAL A 529 5.79 -5.30 -0.88
CA VAL A 529 7.10 -5.87 -1.19
C VAL A 529 7.59 -6.77 -0.05
N GLU A 530 8.44 -7.74 -0.38
CA GLU A 530 9.08 -8.59 0.63
C GLU A 530 10.11 -7.82 1.47
N GLY A 531 10.42 -8.35 2.67
CA GLY A 531 11.40 -7.74 3.57
C GLY A 531 12.78 -7.50 2.94
N ALA A 532 13.22 -8.40 2.03
CA ALA A 532 14.48 -8.23 1.29
C ALA A 532 14.49 -6.97 0.41
N ALA A 533 13.33 -6.55 -0.14
CA ALA A 533 13.24 -5.32 -0.91
C ALA A 533 13.41 -4.08 -0.03
N LEU A 534 12.83 -4.07 1.18
CA LEU A 534 13.08 -3.02 2.18
C LEU A 534 14.58 -2.93 2.53
N ALA A 535 15.25 -4.08 2.62
CA ALA A 535 16.68 -4.15 2.94
C ALA A 535 17.63 -3.74 1.80
N ARG A 536 17.17 -3.73 0.54
CA ARG A 536 17.86 -3.06 -0.57
C ARG A 536 17.57 -1.56 -0.59
N PHE A 537 16.30 -1.20 -0.42
CA PHE A 537 15.83 0.18 -0.45
C PHE A 537 16.46 1.05 0.64
N LEU A 538 16.52 0.58 1.89
CA LEU A 538 16.87 1.42 3.03
C LEU A 538 18.34 1.91 3.00
N PRO A 539 19.36 1.07 2.70
CA PRO A 539 20.72 1.55 2.49
C PRO A 539 20.82 2.60 1.39
N GLU A 540 20.22 2.36 0.23
CA GLU A 540 20.26 3.28 -0.90
C GLU A 540 19.55 4.61 -0.58
N TRP A 541 18.38 4.54 0.08
CA TRP A 541 17.64 5.70 0.57
C TRP A 541 18.51 6.57 1.49
N GLN A 542 19.31 5.93 2.35
CA GLN A 542 20.21 6.62 3.26
C GLN A 542 21.57 7.01 2.64
N GLY A 543 21.75 6.82 1.32
CA GLY A 543 22.97 7.19 0.59
C GLY A 543 24.15 6.25 0.80
N VAL A 544 23.93 5.05 1.35
CA VAL A 544 24.94 3.99 1.42
C VAL A 544 25.19 3.46 0.01
N GLY A 545 26.46 3.26 -0.36
CA GLY A 545 26.84 2.78 -1.70
C GLY A 545 26.92 3.88 -2.78
N ARG A 546 26.39 5.08 -2.51
CA ARG A 546 26.54 6.28 -3.35
C ARG A 546 27.27 7.40 -2.59
N PRO A 547 28.57 7.21 -2.29
CA PRO A 547 29.29 8.06 -1.35
C PRO A 547 29.45 9.49 -1.88
N ARG A 548 29.06 10.47 -1.05
CA ARG A 548 29.12 11.92 -1.37
C ARG A 548 30.39 12.55 -0.79
N ARG A 549 30.83 13.69 -1.30
CA ARG A 549 32.09 14.33 -0.88
C ARG A 549 31.89 15.76 -0.40
N GLY A 550 32.64 16.14 0.63
CA GLY A 550 32.71 17.52 1.14
C GLY A 550 31.89 17.78 2.40
N VAL A 551 32.06 18.97 2.97
CA VAL A 551 31.42 19.38 4.23
C VAL A 551 29.90 19.50 4.09
N ASP A 552 29.40 20.02 2.97
CA ASP A 552 27.96 20.16 2.71
C ASP A 552 27.27 18.79 2.63
N ALA A 553 27.91 17.82 1.95
CA ALA A 553 27.44 16.44 1.90
C ALA A 553 27.45 15.78 3.29
N LEU A 554 28.44 16.08 4.13
CA LEU A 554 28.45 15.62 5.52
C LEU A 554 27.29 16.22 6.31
N ALA A 555 26.96 17.50 6.10
CA ALA A 555 25.81 18.14 6.73
C ALA A 555 24.49 17.48 6.29
N GLU A 556 24.30 17.13 5.01
CA GLU A 556 23.15 16.36 4.55
C GLU A 556 23.03 14.99 5.24
N VAL A 557 24.16 14.27 5.38
CA VAL A 557 24.22 12.99 6.09
C VAL A 557 23.87 13.17 7.56
N VAL A 558 24.35 14.23 8.20
CA VAL A 558 23.96 14.59 9.58
C VAL A 558 22.45 14.87 9.65
N GLY A 559 21.89 15.61 8.70
CA GLY A 559 20.45 15.89 8.64
C GLY A 559 19.58 14.63 8.52
N LEU A 560 20.08 13.60 7.83
CA LEU A 560 19.40 12.30 7.75
C LEU A 560 19.50 11.50 9.07
N LEU A 561 20.67 11.53 9.71
CA LEU A 561 20.96 10.75 10.92
C LEU A 561 20.60 11.46 12.23
N GLN A 562 20.22 12.75 12.18
CA GLN A 562 20.12 13.55 13.39
C GLN A 562 19.08 13.02 14.37
N GLY A 563 19.39 13.10 15.66
CA GLY A 563 18.55 12.56 16.72
C GLY A 563 18.64 11.04 16.94
N ALA A 564 19.23 10.28 16.01
CA ALA A 564 19.51 8.85 16.21
C ALA A 564 20.55 8.63 17.31
N ALA A 565 20.27 7.75 18.27
CA ALA A 565 21.21 7.38 19.33
C ALA A 565 22.19 6.30 18.85
N LEU A 566 23.35 6.72 18.32
CA LEU A 566 24.34 5.84 17.69
C LEU A 566 25.55 5.59 18.61
N PRO A 567 26.13 4.39 18.65
CA PRO A 567 27.37 4.15 19.38
C PRO A 567 28.51 5.05 18.86
N ALA A 568 29.20 5.74 19.76
CA ALA A 568 30.31 6.63 19.42
C ALA A 568 31.44 5.87 18.71
N SER A 569 31.69 4.61 19.10
CA SER A 569 32.69 3.76 18.46
C SER A 569 32.42 3.38 17.00
N VAL A 570 31.16 3.45 16.56
CA VAL A 570 30.72 3.05 15.21
C VAL A 570 30.49 4.26 14.31
N LEU A 571 30.22 5.43 14.90
CA LEU A 571 29.83 6.65 14.18
C LEU A 571 30.86 7.09 13.12
N GLU A 572 32.10 7.39 13.53
CA GLU A 572 33.16 7.84 12.62
C GLU A 572 33.93 6.68 11.96
N ALA A 573 33.76 5.45 12.46
CA ALA A 573 34.43 4.26 11.94
C ALA A 573 33.66 3.59 10.80
N ASP A 574 32.32 3.58 10.89
CA ASP A 574 31.47 2.79 10.01
C ASP A 574 30.28 3.58 9.44
N VAL A 575 29.52 4.34 10.26
CA VAL A 575 28.26 4.99 9.83
C VAL A 575 28.51 6.14 8.85
N LEU A 576 29.36 7.11 9.21
CA LEU A 576 29.67 8.25 8.37
C LEU A 576 30.48 7.84 7.12
N PRO A 577 31.54 6.99 7.24
CA PRO A 577 32.27 6.51 6.07
C PRO A 577 31.43 5.72 5.07
N ALA A 578 30.39 5.00 5.51
CA ALA A 578 29.50 4.27 4.59
C ALA A 578 28.70 5.18 3.63
N ARG A 579 28.56 6.47 3.97
CA ARG A 579 27.79 7.48 3.21
C ARG A 579 28.66 8.54 2.55
N MET A 580 29.95 8.60 2.91
CA MET A 580 30.87 9.66 2.51
C MET A 580 32.09 9.11 1.75
N ALA A 581 32.40 9.71 0.61
CA ALA A 581 33.60 9.44 -0.17
C ALA A 581 34.79 10.07 0.54
N ALA A 582 35.66 9.24 1.12
CA ALA A 582 36.84 9.66 1.89
C ALA A 582 36.47 10.58 3.07
N TYR A 583 35.64 10.08 3.99
CA TYR A 583 35.29 10.77 5.24
C TYR A 583 36.52 11.31 5.99
N SER A 584 36.46 12.58 6.39
CA SER A 584 37.50 13.25 7.17
C SER A 584 36.94 13.70 8.53
N PRO A 585 37.52 13.26 9.67
CA PRO A 585 37.13 13.75 10.99
C PRO A 585 37.23 15.28 11.16
N ALA A 586 38.10 15.92 10.38
CA ALA A 586 38.27 17.38 10.41
C ALA A 586 37.05 18.14 9.88
N ASP A 587 36.29 17.55 8.96
CA ASP A 587 35.06 18.17 8.42
C ASP A 587 33.98 18.22 9.49
N LEU A 588 33.86 17.14 10.29
CA LEU A 588 32.96 17.10 11.44
C LEU A 588 33.40 18.06 12.55
N ASP A 589 34.70 18.17 12.80
CA ASP A 589 35.25 19.15 13.76
C ASP A 589 35.01 20.59 13.30
N ALA A 590 35.08 20.86 12.00
CA ALA A 590 34.79 22.18 11.44
C ALA A 590 33.31 22.56 11.67
N LEU A 591 32.39 21.63 11.43
CA LEU A 591 30.95 21.83 11.70
C LEU A 591 30.66 22.05 13.19
N ALA A 592 31.33 21.31 14.07
CA ALA A 592 31.20 21.49 15.53
C ALA A 592 31.76 22.84 16.00
N THR A 593 32.94 23.21 15.51
CA THR A 593 33.62 24.47 15.88
C THR A 593 32.88 25.70 15.34
N ALA A 594 32.28 25.60 14.16
CA ALA A 594 31.39 26.63 13.60
C ALA A 594 30.08 26.77 14.39
N GLY A 595 29.74 25.76 15.21
CA GLY A 595 28.51 25.73 15.99
C GLY A 595 27.29 25.23 15.22
N GLU A 596 27.45 24.72 14.00
CA GLU A 596 26.37 24.18 13.19
C GLU A 596 25.88 22.83 13.74
N VAL A 597 26.81 21.95 14.11
CA VAL A 597 26.53 20.60 14.62
C VAL A 597 26.91 20.50 16.10
N VAL A 598 26.05 19.87 16.88
CA VAL A 598 26.26 19.56 18.31
C VAL A 598 26.10 18.06 18.52
N TRP A 599 26.82 17.49 19.49
CA TRP A 599 26.61 16.11 19.92
C TRP A 599 26.12 16.05 21.37
N VAL A 600 25.18 15.16 21.65
CA VAL A 600 24.61 14.96 22.99
C VAL A 600 24.68 13.48 23.34
N GLY A 601 25.09 13.15 24.56
CA GLY A 601 25.12 11.76 25.01
C GLY A 601 23.72 11.17 25.17
N ALA A 602 23.63 9.84 25.01
CA ALA A 602 22.38 9.09 24.93
C ALA A 602 22.48 7.75 25.67
N GLY A 603 23.16 7.75 26.81
CA GLY A 603 23.40 6.58 27.65
C GLY A 603 24.73 5.85 27.37
N PRO A 604 25.33 5.23 28.41
CA PRO A 604 26.62 4.55 28.31
C PRO A 604 26.52 3.16 27.66
N LEU A 605 27.61 2.71 27.04
CA LEU A 605 27.80 1.36 26.50
C LEU A 605 29.04 0.71 27.13
N GLY A 606 28.93 0.39 28.41
CA GLY A 606 30.07 -0.02 29.23
C GLY A 606 30.98 1.16 29.59
N ALA A 607 32.21 0.87 30.04
CA ALA A 607 33.07 1.88 30.67
C ALA A 607 33.90 2.77 29.73
N GLY A 608 33.78 2.63 28.40
CA GLY A 608 34.63 3.36 27.45
C GLY A 608 34.00 3.60 26.08
N ASP A 609 32.67 3.52 26.03
CA ASP A 609 31.86 3.79 24.85
C ASP A 609 30.47 4.20 25.33
N GLY A 610 29.70 4.85 24.47
CA GLY A 610 28.37 5.34 24.78
C GLY A 610 27.63 5.67 23.50
N ARG A 611 26.32 5.88 23.61
CA ARG A 611 25.53 6.38 22.48
C ARG A 611 25.59 7.91 22.47
N VAL A 612 25.66 8.47 21.27
CA VAL A 612 25.61 9.91 21.02
C VAL A 612 24.62 10.20 19.92
N ARG A 613 23.99 11.37 20.00
CA ARG A 613 23.16 11.95 18.95
C ARG A 613 23.92 13.07 18.28
N LEU A 614 24.00 13.08 16.96
CA LEU A 614 24.39 14.25 16.18
C LEU A 614 23.15 15.08 15.90
N LEU A 615 23.20 16.39 16.08
CA LEU A 615 22.08 17.29 15.79
C LEU A 615 22.58 18.60 15.20
N PHE A 616 21.77 19.23 14.36
CA PHE A 616 21.94 20.66 14.11
C PHE A 616 21.54 21.45 15.37
N ARG A 617 22.25 22.55 15.63
CA ARG A 617 22.07 23.34 16.86
C ARG A 617 20.63 23.82 17.06
N ASP A 618 19.94 24.19 15.99
CA ASP A 618 18.54 24.65 16.00
C ASP A 618 17.53 23.52 16.21
N GLN A 619 17.91 22.27 15.98
CA GLN A 619 17.06 21.08 16.15
C GLN A 619 17.19 20.43 17.55
N VAL A 620 18.13 20.91 18.39
CA VAL A 620 18.40 20.33 19.72
C VAL A 620 17.15 20.32 20.60
N GLY A 621 16.45 21.45 20.71
CA GLY A 621 15.22 21.54 21.53
C GLY A 621 14.04 20.71 21.01
N LEU A 622 14.07 20.25 19.76
CA LEU A 622 12.98 19.49 19.14
C LEU A 622 13.22 17.97 19.19
N LEU A 623 14.47 17.54 19.05
CA LEU A 623 14.81 16.12 18.83
C LEU A 623 15.50 15.46 20.03
N VAL A 624 16.08 16.23 20.96
CA VAL A 624 16.62 15.66 22.21
C VAL A 624 15.45 15.34 23.14
N PRO A 625 15.33 14.07 23.63
CA PRO A 625 14.29 13.71 24.59
C PRO A 625 14.38 14.53 25.88
N ALA A 626 13.28 14.58 26.64
CA ALA A 626 13.30 15.20 27.95
C ALA A 626 14.38 14.57 28.87
N PRO A 627 14.97 15.34 29.79
CA PRO A 627 15.95 14.82 30.75
C PRO A 627 15.40 13.61 31.52
N THR A 628 16.29 12.71 31.93
CA THR A 628 15.93 11.51 32.70
C THR A 628 15.40 11.88 34.08
N ASP A 629 14.39 11.16 34.58
CA ASP A 629 13.83 11.34 35.92
C ASP A 629 14.84 11.03 37.05
N GLU A 630 15.87 10.25 36.76
CA GLU A 630 16.97 9.89 37.68
C GLU A 630 18.31 10.40 37.13
N PRO A 631 18.61 11.71 37.24
CA PRO A 631 19.88 12.27 36.81
C PRO A 631 21.06 11.74 37.66
N PRO A 632 22.30 11.69 37.12
CA PRO A 632 23.47 11.30 37.90
C PRO A 632 23.69 12.23 39.08
N ASP A 633 23.54 11.70 40.29
CA ASP A 633 23.62 12.46 41.54
C ASP A 633 24.88 12.15 42.32
N GLY A 634 25.45 13.20 42.92
CA GLY A 634 26.69 13.13 43.67
C GLY A 634 27.32 14.50 43.87
N PRO A 635 28.18 14.65 44.89
CA PRO A 635 28.79 15.95 45.20
C PRO A 635 29.67 16.47 44.06
N HIS A 636 30.36 15.58 43.32
CA HIS A 636 31.13 15.95 42.12
C HIS A 636 30.22 16.40 40.98
N HIS A 637 29.12 15.69 40.72
CA HIS A 637 28.13 16.05 39.69
C HIS A 637 27.50 17.42 39.98
N GLU A 638 27.08 17.68 41.21
CA GLU A 638 26.52 18.96 41.66
C GLU A 638 27.51 20.12 41.51
N ALA A 639 28.78 19.91 41.89
CA ALA A 639 29.83 20.93 41.76
C ALA A 639 30.08 21.30 40.29
N LEU A 640 30.11 20.30 39.39
CA LEU A 640 30.27 20.51 37.96
C LEU A 640 29.04 21.21 37.35
N ARG A 641 27.81 20.74 37.65
CA ARG A 641 26.55 21.37 37.21
C ARG A 641 26.49 22.84 37.64
N ALA A 642 26.73 23.13 38.92
CA ALA A 642 26.68 24.50 39.47
C ALA A 642 27.79 25.41 38.91
N HIS A 643 28.93 24.86 38.49
CA HIS A 643 29.96 25.64 37.81
C HIS A 643 29.55 25.99 36.38
N LEU A 644 29.14 24.99 35.61
CA LEU A 644 28.75 25.16 34.21
C LEU A 644 27.52 26.04 34.05
N ASP A 645 26.57 25.97 34.97
CA ASP A 645 25.40 26.87 35.01
C ASP A 645 25.81 28.34 35.21
N ARG A 646 26.74 28.60 36.15
CA ARG A 646 27.16 29.97 36.48
C ARG A 646 28.17 30.59 35.51
N ARG A 647 29.06 29.78 34.94
CA ARG A 647 30.21 30.26 34.14
C ARG A 647 30.09 29.95 32.66
N GLY A 648 29.18 29.05 32.27
CA GLY A 648 29.02 28.58 30.90
C GLY A 648 30.14 27.62 30.48
N ALA A 649 30.43 27.61 29.17
CA ALA A 649 31.38 26.69 28.56
C ALA A 649 32.79 26.85 29.16
N SER A 650 33.30 25.80 29.81
CA SER A 650 34.53 25.85 30.64
C SER A 650 35.53 24.77 30.25
N PHE A 651 36.82 25.05 30.39
CA PHE A 651 37.89 24.07 30.14
C PHE A 651 38.18 23.20 31.37
N TRP A 652 38.84 22.06 31.16
CA TRP A 652 39.18 21.11 32.24
C TRP A 652 39.77 21.73 33.52
N PRO A 653 40.75 22.66 33.47
CA PRO A 653 41.30 23.25 34.71
C PRO A 653 40.26 24.02 35.55
N GLU A 654 39.25 24.59 34.91
CA GLU A 654 38.18 25.34 35.59
C GLU A 654 37.21 24.38 36.27
N LEU A 655 36.94 23.22 35.65
CA LEU A 655 36.14 22.15 36.24
C LEU A 655 36.82 21.53 37.47
N GLN A 656 38.13 21.28 37.39
CA GLN A 656 38.90 20.81 38.56
C GLN A 656 38.91 21.85 39.68
N ALA A 657 39.12 23.12 39.35
CA ALA A 657 39.08 24.21 40.32
C ALA A 657 37.70 24.33 40.99
N ALA A 658 36.61 24.02 40.26
CA ALA A 658 35.26 24.01 40.82
C ALA A 658 35.07 22.92 41.87
N VAL A 659 35.51 21.69 41.58
CA VAL A 659 35.46 20.56 42.52
C VAL A 659 36.34 20.85 43.75
N GLN A 660 37.53 21.41 43.54
CA GLN A 660 38.41 21.83 44.63
C GLN A 660 37.76 22.92 45.50
N ALA A 661 37.12 23.91 44.90
CA ALA A 661 36.44 25.00 45.61
C ALA A 661 35.22 24.51 46.42
N ALA A 662 34.60 23.40 46.01
CA ALA A 662 33.55 22.73 46.75
C ALA A 662 34.08 21.93 47.96
N GLY A 663 35.40 21.87 48.18
CA GLY A 663 36.02 21.17 49.30
C GLY A 663 35.98 19.64 49.19
N LEU A 664 35.79 19.10 47.99
CA LEU A 664 35.70 17.67 47.74
C LEU A 664 37.08 17.05 47.51
N GLU A 665 37.27 15.80 47.93
CA GLU A 665 38.42 15.01 47.50
C GLU A 665 38.32 14.78 45.99
N TYR A 666 39.41 15.00 45.26
CA TYR A 666 39.42 14.85 43.81
C TYR A 666 40.73 14.26 43.31
N ASP A 667 40.61 13.38 42.32
CA ASP A 667 41.67 13.06 41.38
C ASP A 667 41.16 13.24 39.94
N ASP A 668 42.05 13.13 38.96
CA ASP A 668 41.67 13.30 37.55
C ASP A 668 40.60 12.27 37.12
N ALA A 669 40.59 11.06 37.70
CA ALA A 669 39.66 10.00 37.34
C ALA A 669 38.26 10.25 37.90
N SER A 670 38.14 10.62 39.17
CA SER A 670 36.85 10.87 39.84
C SER A 670 36.09 12.05 39.21
N VAL A 671 36.81 13.10 38.82
CA VAL A 671 36.22 14.26 38.13
C VAL A 671 35.85 13.91 36.69
N LEU A 672 36.66 13.09 36.01
CA LEU A 672 36.41 12.66 34.64
C LEU A 672 35.21 11.71 34.57
N ASP A 673 35.10 10.77 35.49
CA ASP A 673 33.97 9.84 35.59
C ASP A 673 32.67 10.62 35.84
N ALA A 674 32.66 11.55 36.81
CA ALA A 674 31.49 12.39 37.07
C ALA A 674 31.10 13.27 35.85
N LEU A 675 32.09 13.79 35.12
CA LEU A 675 31.85 14.56 33.89
C LEU A 675 31.21 13.68 32.80
N TRP A 676 31.74 12.47 32.58
CA TRP A 676 31.20 11.56 31.57
C TRP A 676 29.85 10.97 31.97
N ASP A 677 29.57 10.77 33.26
CA ASP A 677 28.22 10.42 33.73
C ASP A 677 27.20 11.50 33.31
N LEU A 678 27.54 12.78 33.53
CA LEU A 678 26.69 13.90 33.09
C LEU A 678 26.54 13.95 31.56
N VAL A 679 27.60 13.61 30.80
CA VAL A 679 27.53 13.50 29.34
C VAL A 679 26.58 12.39 28.93
N TRP A 680 26.66 11.21 29.53
CA TRP A 680 25.81 10.07 29.18
C TRP A 680 24.35 10.25 29.58
N ALA A 681 24.08 11.04 30.62
CA ALA A 681 22.74 11.51 30.95
C ALA A 681 22.20 12.57 29.97
N GLY A 682 23.03 13.10 29.07
CA GLY A 682 22.66 14.13 28.12
C GLY A 682 22.64 15.55 28.70
N GLU A 683 23.22 15.75 29.88
CA GLU A 683 23.24 17.06 30.56
C GLU A 683 24.41 17.93 30.13
N VAL A 684 25.54 17.31 29.77
CA VAL A 684 26.78 18.00 29.40
C VAL A 684 27.20 17.61 27.98
N THR A 685 27.69 18.60 27.22
CA THR A 685 28.22 18.44 25.86
C THR A 685 29.59 19.14 25.73
N ASN A 686 30.26 18.94 24.60
CA ASN A 686 31.55 19.53 24.26
C ASN A 686 31.52 20.15 22.86
N ASP A 687 32.31 21.20 22.63
CA ASP A 687 32.44 21.86 21.33
C ASP A 687 33.36 21.13 20.32
N SER A 688 33.93 19.99 20.72
CA SER A 688 34.80 19.15 19.90
C SER A 688 34.44 17.66 20.04
N PHE A 689 34.73 16.89 19.00
CA PHE A 689 34.68 15.42 19.05
C PHE A 689 35.98 14.79 19.58
N ALA A 690 37.05 15.59 19.77
CA ALA A 690 38.33 15.12 20.28
C ALA A 690 38.24 14.33 21.61
N PRO A 691 37.52 14.78 22.66
CA PRO A 691 37.39 14.01 23.90
C PRO A 691 36.64 12.68 23.69
N LEU A 692 35.63 12.66 22.81
CA LEU A 692 34.88 11.45 22.47
C LEU A 692 35.76 10.43 21.75
N ARG A 693 36.56 10.89 20.78
CA ARG A 693 37.55 10.05 20.07
C ARG A 693 38.62 9.51 21.02
N ALA A 694 39.08 10.32 21.97
CA ALA A 694 40.05 9.90 22.98
C ALA A 694 39.49 8.78 23.87
N LEU A 695 38.25 8.94 24.35
CA LEU A 695 37.56 7.95 25.19
C LEU A 695 37.43 6.60 24.47
N VAL A 696 36.94 6.61 23.22
CA VAL A 696 36.78 5.40 22.40
C VAL A 696 38.15 4.79 22.04
N GLY A 697 39.15 5.62 21.75
CA GLY A 697 40.49 5.21 21.31
C GLY A 697 41.39 4.65 22.41
N GLY A 698 41.17 5.03 23.68
CA GLY A 698 42.02 4.70 24.85
C GLY A 698 42.22 3.20 25.12
N ARG A 699 41.37 2.33 24.54
CA ARG A 699 41.47 0.87 24.74
C ARG A 699 42.53 0.17 23.86
N LYS A 700 43.10 0.83 22.85
CA LYS A 700 44.12 0.21 21.96
C LYS A 700 45.52 0.02 22.60
N GLY A 701 45.71 0.30 23.88
CA GLY A 701 47.05 0.39 24.51
C GLY A 701 47.30 -0.30 25.85
N ARG A 702 46.48 -1.25 26.32
CA ARG A 702 46.68 -1.89 27.64
C ARG A 702 46.86 -3.42 27.67
N SER A 703 47.19 -4.05 26.55
CA SER A 703 47.64 -5.46 26.53
C SER A 703 48.81 -5.68 25.59
N GLY A 704 50.02 -5.82 26.14
CA GLY A 704 51.22 -6.17 25.38
C GLY A 704 52.51 -5.76 26.09
N THR A 705 52.94 -6.55 27.05
CA THR A 705 54.32 -6.53 27.55
C THR A 705 55.27 -7.06 26.46
N GLY A 706 56.16 -6.19 25.95
CA GLY A 706 57.48 -6.58 25.41
C GLY A 706 57.72 -6.50 23.89
N GLY A 707 58.80 -5.80 23.49
CA GLY A 707 59.51 -6.03 22.23
C GLY A 707 59.76 -4.79 21.36
N GLY A 708 60.91 -4.12 21.50
CA GLY A 708 61.20 -2.82 20.88
C GLY A 708 61.65 -2.82 19.41
N SER A 709 61.63 -1.63 18.81
CA SER A 709 62.66 -1.20 17.87
C SER A 709 63.05 0.27 18.14
N ARG A 710 64.33 0.46 18.46
CA ARG A 710 64.96 1.77 18.60
C ARG A 710 65.40 2.23 17.22
N ALA A 711 64.93 3.39 16.77
CA ALA A 711 65.62 4.19 15.77
C ALA A 711 65.68 5.64 16.26
N GLY A 712 66.90 6.11 16.51
CA GLY A 712 67.17 7.39 17.13
C GLY A 712 66.95 8.56 16.17
N ALA A 713 66.24 9.58 16.65
CA ALA A 713 66.34 10.94 16.15
C ALA A 713 66.44 11.91 17.34
N ARG A 714 67.61 12.55 17.41
CA ARG A 714 68.10 13.59 18.31
C ARG A 714 67.03 14.44 19.03
N ARG A 715 67.02 14.33 20.36
CA ARG A 715 66.38 15.29 21.29
C ARG A 715 66.94 16.70 21.08
N ARG A 716 66.09 17.62 20.61
CA ARG A 716 66.12 19.02 21.05
C ARG A 716 65.17 19.15 22.26
N PRO A 717 65.54 19.88 23.33
CA PRO A 717 64.60 20.18 24.40
C PRO A 717 63.55 21.15 23.84
N ARG A 718 62.29 20.73 23.73
CA ARG A 718 61.18 21.64 23.45
C ARG A 718 60.67 22.24 24.77
N PRO A 719 60.33 23.54 24.80
CA PRO A 719 59.89 24.23 26.01
C PRO A 719 58.60 23.61 26.55
N GLY A 720 58.54 23.39 27.87
CA GLY A 720 57.32 23.18 28.65
C GLY A 720 56.45 21.99 28.24
N ARG A 721 56.48 20.89 29.01
CA ARG A 721 55.30 20.02 29.08
C ARG A 721 54.14 20.92 29.52
N LEU A 722 53.15 21.12 28.65
CA LEU A 722 51.87 21.73 29.00
C LEU A 722 51.09 20.76 29.90
N THR A 723 51.55 20.54 31.14
CA THR A 723 50.91 19.71 32.18
C THR A 723 49.61 20.30 32.71
N ARG A 724 49.11 21.40 32.13
CA ARG A 724 47.86 22.09 32.50
C ARG A 724 46.65 21.68 31.66
N LEU A 725 46.80 20.78 30.68
CA LEU A 725 45.73 20.48 29.72
C LEU A 725 44.77 19.35 30.15
N GLY A 726 45.03 18.64 31.26
CA GLY A 726 44.21 17.51 31.70
C GLY A 726 44.39 16.24 30.85
N PRO A 727 43.62 15.17 31.14
CA PRO A 727 43.59 13.97 30.32
C PRO A 727 42.99 14.27 28.92
N PRO A 728 43.41 13.56 27.85
CA PRO A 728 42.87 13.75 26.50
C PRO A 728 41.35 13.65 26.40
N GLU A 729 40.75 12.80 27.23
CA GLU A 729 39.30 12.57 27.36
C GLU A 729 38.55 13.77 27.96
N ALA A 730 39.26 14.75 28.50
CA ALA A 730 38.71 16.00 29.05
C ALA A 730 38.95 17.23 28.17
N ALA A 731 39.54 17.06 26.97
CA ALA A 731 39.87 18.17 26.09
C ALA A 731 38.63 18.94 25.59
N GLY A 732 38.81 20.20 25.20
CA GLY A 732 37.74 21.07 24.69
C GLY A 732 37.01 21.86 25.78
N ARG A 733 35.94 22.55 25.40
CA ARG A 733 35.08 23.31 26.33
C ARG A 733 33.81 22.52 26.59
N TRP A 734 33.53 22.30 27.87
CA TRP A 734 32.35 21.58 28.33
C TRP A 734 31.26 22.57 28.72
N SER A 735 30.02 22.32 28.32
CA SER A 735 28.86 23.17 28.62
C SER A 735 27.62 22.35 28.92
N LEU A 736 26.66 22.92 29.64
CA LEU A 736 25.34 22.31 29.80
C LEU A 736 24.59 22.27 28.47
N VAL A 737 23.78 21.23 28.29
CA VAL A 737 22.84 21.09 27.17
C VAL A 737 21.56 21.90 27.43
N ALA A 738 21.18 22.12 28.70
CA ALA A 738 19.95 22.83 29.07
C ALA A 738 19.74 24.18 28.37
N PRO A 739 20.76 25.05 28.17
CA PRO A 739 20.60 26.29 27.40
C PRO A 739 20.24 26.07 25.91
N LEU A 740 20.62 24.94 25.32
CA LEU A 740 20.30 24.59 23.93
C LEU A 740 18.88 24.04 23.76
N LEU A 741 18.20 23.70 24.86
CA LEU A 741 16.81 23.25 24.86
C LEU A 741 15.81 24.41 24.94
N LEU A 742 16.29 25.66 24.95
CA LEU A 742 15.45 26.85 25.06
C LEU A 742 15.25 27.54 23.70
N PRO A 743 14.02 27.99 23.37
CA PRO A 743 12.78 27.80 24.14
C PRO A 743 12.31 26.33 24.14
N PRO A 744 11.66 25.86 25.22
CA PRO A 744 11.20 24.47 25.28
C PRO A 744 10.16 24.22 24.19
N ALA A 745 10.39 23.18 23.38
CA ALA A 745 9.41 22.75 22.40
C ALA A 745 8.13 22.25 23.08
N THR A 746 6.98 22.56 22.50
CA THR A 746 5.74 21.92 22.92
C THR A 746 5.77 20.42 22.59
N PRO A 747 5.03 19.56 23.32
CA PRO A 747 4.97 18.13 23.01
C PRO A 747 4.55 17.85 21.55
N THR A 748 3.68 18.68 20.98
CA THR A 748 3.23 18.59 19.59
C THR A 748 4.35 18.92 18.60
N GLU A 749 5.12 20.00 18.83
CA GLU A 749 6.26 20.37 17.98
C GLU A 749 7.34 19.29 18.00
N ALA A 750 7.68 18.77 19.18
CA ALA A 750 8.66 17.69 19.33
C ALA A 750 8.19 16.40 18.64
N ALA A 751 6.93 16.01 18.83
CA ALA A 751 6.34 14.84 18.15
C ALA A 751 6.33 15.02 16.63
N HIS A 752 6.04 16.22 16.13
CA HIS A 752 6.05 16.51 14.70
C HIS A 752 7.45 16.48 14.08
N ALA A 753 8.43 17.14 14.72
CA ALA A 753 9.82 17.10 14.28
C ALA A 753 10.36 15.66 14.25
N ARG A 754 10.05 14.86 15.28
CA ARG A 754 10.44 13.46 15.36
C ARG A 754 9.78 12.59 14.29
N ALA A 755 8.47 12.77 14.05
CA ALA A 755 7.76 12.05 12.99
C ALA A 755 8.37 12.33 11.62
N LYS A 756 8.65 13.61 11.33
CA LYS A 756 9.30 14.03 10.08
C LYS A 756 10.71 13.46 9.95
N GLN A 757 11.52 13.53 11.00
CA GLN A 757 12.88 12.99 10.99
C GLN A 757 12.91 11.48 10.77
N LEU A 758 11.95 10.73 11.34
CA LEU A 758 11.81 9.29 11.10
C LEU A 758 11.41 9.00 9.65
N LEU A 759 10.47 9.76 9.08
CA LEU A 759 10.07 9.63 7.68
C LEU A 759 11.23 9.96 6.73
N ASP A 760 11.97 11.04 6.97
CA ASP A 760 13.12 11.44 6.16
C ASP A 760 14.20 10.34 6.19
N ARG A 761 14.42 9.71 7.35
CA ARG A 761 15.45 8.68 7.52
C ARG A 761 15.10 7.32 6.92
N TYR A 762 13.85 6.87 7.12
CA TYR A 762 13.45 5.53 6.69
C TYR A 762 12.73 5.50 5.35
N GLY A 763 12.15 6.62 4.90
CA GLY A 763 11.31 6.71 3.71
C GLY A 763 9.96 6.03 3.91
N VAL A 764 9.98 4.75 4.29
CA VAL A 764 8.84 3.93 4.73
C VAL A 764 9.00 3.62 6.21
N LEU A 765 8.21 4.32 7.03
CA LEU A 765 8.20 4.20 8.47
C LEU A 765 7.23 3.10 8.92
N THR A 766 7.80 2.05 9.50
CA THR A 766 7.05 0.96 10.15
C THR A 766 7.03 1.13 11.66
N ARG A 767 6.07 0.47 12.32
CA ARG A 767 6.01 0.43 13.79
C ARG A 767 7.31 -0.12 14.38
N GLU A 768 7.82 -1.18 13.78
CA GLU A 768 9.03 -1.88 14.20
C GLU A 768 10.26 -0.96 14.08
N ALA A 769 10.39 -0.19 12.99
CA ALA A 769 11.46 0.78 12.81
C ALA A 769 11.45 1.88 13.89
N ALA A 770 10.28 2.45 14.19
CA ALA A 770 10.13 3.48 15.22
C ALA A 770 10.47 2.95 16.64
N LEU A 771 10.12 1.69 16.92
CA LEU A 771 10.46 1.03 18.18
C LEU A 771 11.95 0.68 18.27
N GLY A 772 12.53 0.18 17.18
CA GLY A 772 13.95 -0.21 17.11
C GLY A 772 14.91 0.96 17.34
N GLU A 773 14.47 2.18 17.01
CA GLU A 773 15.23 3.41 17.27
C GLU A 773 15.11 3.91 18.71
N GLY A 774 14.10 3.46 19.46
CA GLY A 774 13.84 3.93 20.82
C GLY A 774 13.24 5.32 20.88
N ALA A 775 12.36 5.68 19.93
CA ALA A 775 11.60 6.92 19.98
C ALA A 775 10.79 7.00 21.29
N GLU A 776 10.80 8.17 21.96
CA GLU A 776 10.05 8.39 23.20
C GLU A 776 8.54 8.26 22.91
N GLY A 777 7.85 7.42 23.70
CA GLY A 777 6.46 7.02 23.44
C GLY A 777 6.28 6.01 22.30
N GLY A 778 7.37 5.54 21.68
CA GLY A 778 7.37 4.61 20.56
C GLY A 778 6.58 5.11 19.35
N PHE A 779 6.03 4.18 18.57
CA PHE A 779 5.19 4.52 17.42
C PHE A 779 3.90 5.28 17.82
N ALA A 780 3.35 5.01 19.00
CA ALA A 780 2.14 5.67 19.49
C ALA A 780 2.33 7.18 19.71
N GLY A 781 3.54 7.62 20.07
CA GLY A 781 3.87 9.03 20.26
C GLY A 781 3.85 9.85 18.96
N VAL A 782 4.16 9.22 17.82
CA VAL A 782 4.20 9.90 16.51
C VAL A 782 2.96 9.63 15.65
N TYR A 783 2.17 8.59 15.96
CA TYR A 783 1.01 8.18 15.18
C TYR A 783 -0.04 9.29 14.94
N PRO A 784 -0.45 10.10 15.93
CA PRO A 784 -1.41 11.18 15.70
C PRO A 784 -0.90 12.22 14.68
N VAL A 785 0.41 12.48 14.68
CA VAL A 785 1.02 13.38 13.70
C VAL A 785 1.05 12.74 12.32
N LEU A 786 1.47 11.46 12.22
CA LEU A 786 1.48 10.73 10.95
C LEU A 786 0.09 10.68 10.32
N LYS A 787 -0.96 10.48 11.13
CA LYS A 787 -2.35 10.56 10.70
C LYS A 787 -2.73 11.95 10.21
N ALA A 788 -2.36 13.01 10.94
CA ALA A 788 -2.62 14.38 10.50
C ALA A 788 -1.84 14.75 9.22
N LEU A 789 -0.67 14.18 9.00
CA LEU A 789 0.10 14.33 7.77
C LEU A 789 -0.54 13.58 6.59
N GLU A 790 -1.13 12.41 6.86
CA GLU A 790 -1.93 11.63 5.89
C GLU A 790 -3.17 12.41 5.47
N GLU A 791 -3.93 12.94 6.44
CA GLU A 791 -5.12 13.77 6.18
C GLU A 791 -4.80 15.05 5.35
N ARG A 792 -3.52 15.46 5.32
CA ARG A 792 -3.01 16.60 4.53
C ARG A 792 -2.33 16.19 3.21
N GLY A 793 -2.26 14.90 2.90
CA GLY A 793 -1.61 14.42 1.67
C GLY A 793 -0.08 14.38 1.70
N GLN A 794 0.57 14.69 2.82
CA GLN A 794 2.03 14.78 2.90
C GLN A 794 2.72 13.42 3.05
N VAL A 795 2.00 12.44 3.60
CA VAL A 795 2.45 11.07 3.77
C VAL A 795 1.33 10.12 3.36
N ARG A 796 1.70 8.92 2.93
CA ARG A 796 0.75 7.87 2.56
C ARG A 796 0.72 6.81 3.64
N ARG A 797 -0.47 6.38 4.03
CA ARG A 797 -0.64 5.21 4.89
C ARG A 797 -1.05 4.01 4.06
N GLY A 798 -0.41 2.87 4.28
CA GLY A 798 -0.69 1.66 3.53
C GLY A 798 0.10 0.45 4.05
N TYR A 799 -0.11 -0.70 3.41
CA TYR A 799 0.67 -1.90 3.67
C TYR A 799 1.72 -2.09 2.58
N PHE A 800 2.87 -1.47 2.76
CA PHE A 800 3.91 -1.41 1.73
C PHE A 800 4.89 -2.59 1.79
N VAL A 801 5.16 -3.12 2.98
CA VAL A 801 6.11 -4.22 3.22
C VAL A 801 5.39 -5.38 3.89
N ALA A 802 5.49 -6.57 3.29
CA ALA A 802 4.95 -7.82 3.79
C ALA A 802 5.61 -8.28 5.09
N GLY A 803 4.87 -8.99 5.94
CA GLY A 803 5.35 -9.56 7.21
C GLY A 803 5.51 -8.56 8.36
N LEU A 804 5.29 -7.26 8.13
CA LEU A 804 5.37 -6.20 9.15
C LEU A 804 3.98 -5.74 9.61
N GLY A 805 3.93 -4.82 10.58
CA GLY A 805 2.67 -4.25 11.06
C GLY A 805 1.89 -3.53 9.95
N ALA A 806 0.55 -3.59 10.00
CA ALA A 806 -0.33 -3.01 8.96
C ALA A 806 -0.28 -1.48 8.87
N ALA A 807 0.04 -0.79 9.97
CA ALA A 807 0.17 0.67 10.00
C ALA A 807 1.59 1.08 9.57
N GLN A 808 1.78 1.32 8.28
CA GLN A 808 3.02 1.84 7.70
C GLN A 808 2.74 3.19 7.04
N PHE A 809 3.66 4.12 7.20
CA PHE A 809 3.57 5.45 6.61
C PHE A 809 4.77 5.69 5.71
N ALA A 810 4.55 6.20 4.52
CA ALA A 810 5.62 6.44 3.57
C ALA A 810 5.54 7.84 2.98
N LEU A 811 6.71 8.43 2.71
CA LEU A 811 6.77 9.61 1.84
C LEU A 811 6.33 9.22 0.42
N PRO A 812 5.61 10.08 -0.33
CA PRO A 812 5.08 9.73 -1.64
C PRO A 812 6.11 9.12 -2.59
N GLY A 813 7.31 9.71 -2.71
CA GLY A 813 8.39 9.20 -3.55
C GLY A 813 9.16 8.00 -2.98
N ALA A 814 8.97 7.65 -1.70
CA ALA A 814 9.61 6.48 -1.10
C ALA A 814 8.92 5.17 -1.53
N VAL A 815 7.59 5.18 -1.70
CA VAL A 815 6.81 3.99 -2.12
C VAL A 815 7.21 3.55 -3.53
N ASP A 816 7.28 4.49 -4.47
CA ASP A 816 7.64 4.19 -5.86
C ASP A 816 9.06 3.63 -5.94
N ARG A 817 9.98 4.18 -5.15
CA ARG A 817 11.36 3.67 -5.05
C ARG A 817 11.43 2.29 -4.41
N LEU A 818 10.68 2.05 -3.35
CA LEU A 818 10.59 0.73 -2.69
C LEU A 818 10.03 -0.33 -3.65
N ARG A 819 9.06 0.02 -4.49
CA ARG A 819 8.49 -0.87 -5.50
C ARG A 819 9.43 -1.07 -6.70
N ALA A 820 10.22 -0.07 -7.09
CA ALA A 820 11.20 -0.20 -8.16
C ALA A 820 12.31 -1.24 -7.87
N VAL A 821 12.64 -1.45 -6.58
CA VAL A 821 13.61 -2.49 -6.16
C VAL A 821 12.96 -3.88 -5.99
N ARG A 822 11.66 -4.02 -6.32
CA ARG A 822 10.94 -5.30 -6.34
C ARG A 822 11.28 -6.08 -7.61
N GLY A 823 11.69 -7.33 -7.47
CA GLY A 823 11.94 -8.23 -8.60
C GLY A 823 13.14 -7.85 -9.48
N ALA A 824 13.92 -6.82 -9.13
CA ALA A 824 15.22 -6.59 -9.73
C ALA A 824 16.14 -7.79 -9.41
N PRO A 825 16.62 -8.54 -10.42
CA PRO A 825 17.76 -9.44 -10.25
C PRO A 825 18.96 -8.62 -9.76
N ALA A 826 19.82 -9.27 -8.97
CA ALA A 826 21.11 -8.83 -8.46
C ALA A 826 21.69 -7.54 -9.12
N GLY A 827 21.96 -6.52 -8.29
CA GLY A 827 22.84 -5.39 -8.67
C GLY A 827 22.22 -4.14 -9.31
N ARG A 828 20.89 -3.93 -9.30
CA ARG A 828 20.30 -2.74 -9.97
C ARG A 828 20.13 -1.54 -9.03
N GLY A 829 20.96 -0.51 -9.17
CA GLY A 829 20.58 0.85 -8.76
C GLY A 829 19.52 1.44 -9.71
N PHE A 830 18.83 2.52 -9.30
CA PHE A 830 17.94 3.28 -10.19
C PHE A 830 18.67 3.66 -11.51
N GLY A 831 18.40 2.93 -12.61
CA GLY A 831 18.83 3.29 -13.96
C GLY A 831 20.02 2.53 -14.58
N GLU A 832 20.46 1.40 -14.04
CA GLU A 832 21.61 0.63 -14.59
C GLU A 832 21.21 -0.66 -15.33
N ALA A 833 21.98 -1.03 -16.37
CA ALA A 833 21.70 -2.08 -17.36
C ALA A 833 22.18 -3.49 -16.96
N GLU A 834 21.66 -4.53 -17.63
CA GLU A 834 21.90 -5.95 -17.33
C GLU A 834 23.39 -6.37 -17.47
N GLY A 835 24.00 -6.92 -16.39
CA GLY A 835 25.29 -7.61 -16.47
C GLY A 835 26.25 -7.54 -15.25
N GLU A 836 25.93 -6.84 -14.16
CA GLU A 836 26.85 -6.65 -13.01
C GLU A 836 26.60 -7.63 -11.83
N PRO A 837 27.64 -7.98 -11.03
CA PRO A 837 27.56 -8.94 -9.92
C PRO A 837 26.70 -8.44 -8.72
N ALA A 838 26.22 -9.39 -7.90
CA ALA A 838 25.36 -9.14 -6.73
C ALA A 838 25.89 -8.05 -5.78
N ASP A 839 24.99 -7.21 -5.26
CA ASP A 839 25.36 -6.11 -4.37
C ASP A 839 25.60 -6.65 -2.95
N VAL A 840 26.87 -6.63 -2.53
CA VAL A 840 27.31 -7.10 -1.22
C VAL A 840 27.64 -5.89 -0.35
N LEU A 841 26.76 -5.63 0.63
CA LEU A 841 26.90 -4.53 1.58
C LEU A 841 27.32 -5.05 2.96
N VAL A 842 28.32 -4.39 3.55
CA VAL A 842 28.78 -4.70 4.92
C VAL A 842 28.56 -3.50 5.83
N LEU A 843 27.52 -3.61 6.65
CA LEU A 843 27.05 -2.56 7.55
C LEU A 843 27.32 -2.93 9.00
N ALA A 844 27.57 -1.93 9.84
CA ALA A 844 27.58 -2.14 11.27
C ALA A 844 26.17 -2.53 11.72
N ALA A 845 26.05 -3.47 12.66
CA ALA A 845 24.76 -3.98 13.12
C ALA A 845 23.89 -2.90 13.80
N THR A 846 24.49 -1.77 14.22
CA THR A 846 23.78 -0.63 14.81
C THR A 846 23.49 0.50 13.81
N ASP A 847 23.90 0.37 12.55
CA ASP A 847 23.66 1.39 11.52
C ASP A 847 22.16 1.49 11.18
N PRO A 848 21.53 2.69 11.16
CA PRO A 848 20.12 2.86 10.80
C PRO A 848 19.76 2.40 9.38
N ALA A 849 20.72 2.26 8.47
CA ALA A 849 20.51 1.72 7.13
C ALA A 849 20.32 0.20 7.11
N GLN A 850 20.75 -0.48 8.18
CA GLN A 850 20.65 -1.93 8.31
C GLN A 850 19.31 -2.26 8.99
N PRO A 851 18.35 -2.95 8.32
CA PRO A 851 17.00 -3.11 8.86
C PRO A 851 16.82 -4.30 9.81
N TYR A 852 17.68 -5.33 9.76
CA TYR A 852 17.48 -6.54 10.57
C TYR A 852 17.75 -6.29 12.06
N GLY A 853 16.91 -6.89 12.91
CA GLY A 853 16.89 -6.63 14.35
C GLY A 853 16.33 -5.25 14.74
N ALA A 854 15.78 -4.49 13.77
CA ALA A 854 15.09 -3.22 13.99
C ALA A 854 13.74 -3.22 13.28
N ALA A 855 13.71 -2.91 11.98
CA ALA A 855 12.50 -2.93 11.17
C ALA A 855 12.11 -4.35 10.72
N LEU A 856 13.11 -5.21 10.45
CA LEU A 856 12.93 -6.60 10.07
C LEU A 856 13.38 -7.54 11.20
N PRO A 857 12.72 -8.69 11.43
CA PRO A 857 13.23 -9.71 12.33
C PRO A 857 14.51 -10.34 11.75
N TRP A 858 15.41 -10.82 12.60
CA TRP A 858 16.55 -11.61 12.14
C TRP A 858 16.08 -12.92 11.49
N PRO A 859 16.75 -13.41 10.43
CA PRO A 859 16.47 -14.73 9.89
C PRO A 859 16.82 -15.82 10.92
N ASP A 860 16.15 -16.97 10.79
CA ASP A 860 16.43 -18.12 11.64
C ASP A 860 17.89 -18.57 11.50
N SER A 861 18.54 -18.83 12.64
CA SER A 861 19.93 -19.30 12.70
C SER A 861 20.22 -19.98 14.03
N ASP A 862 21.32 -20.74 14.09
CA ASP A 862 21.82 -21.36 15.32
C ASP A 862 22.47 -20.34 16.29
N GLY A 863 22.67 -19.10 15.84
CA GLY A 863 23.28 -18.01 16.60
C GLY A 863 22.28 -17.11 17.32
N ARG A 864 22.80 -16.08 18.01
CA ARG A 864 21.98 -15.03 18.66
C ARG A 864 22.35 -13.65 18.10
N PRO A 865 21.94 -13.35 16.86
CA PRO A 865 22.27 -12.07 16.25
C PRO A 865 21.66 -10.90 17.04
N SER A 866 22.38 -9.79 17.11
CA SER A 866 21.96 -8.60 17.85
C SER A 866 22.57 -7.33 17.28
N ARG A 867 21.86 -6.20 17.45
CA ARG A 867 22.34 -4.86 17.08
C ARG A 867 23.33 -4.34 18.13
N SER A 868 24.51 -4.94 18.19
CA SER A 868 25.56 -4.60 19.16
C SER A 868 26.69 -3.78 18.52
N ALA A 869 27.24 -2.83 19.27
CA ALA A 869 28.35 -2.00 18.81
C ALA A 869 29.59 -2.87 18.50
N GLY A 870 30.16 -2.68 17.30
CA GLY A 870 31.30 -3.44 16.79
C GLY A 870 30.95 -4.82 16.19
N ALA A 871 29.67 -5.14 16.03
CA ALA A 871 29.20 -6.27 15.21
C ALA A 871 28.86 -5.79 13.79
N PHE A 872 28.93 -6.70 12.81
CA PHE A 872 28.67 -6.41 11.39
C PHE A 872 27.67 -7.38 10.79
N VAL A 873 26.93 -6.90 9.80
CA VAL A 873 25.99 -7.70 9.00
C VAL A 873 26.40 -7.57 7.53
N VAL A 874 26.48 -8.71 6.85
CA VAL A 874 26.66 -8.78 5.41
C VAL A 874 25.29 -9.03 4.77
N LEU A 875 24.86 -8.09 3.94
CA LEU A 875 23.66 -8.20 3.12
C LEU A 875 24.07 -8.58 1.70
N VAL A 876 23.41 -9.57 1.11
CA VAL A 876 23.56 -9.98 -0.28
C VAL A 876 22.20 -9.80 -0.94
N ASP A 877 22.09 -8.85 -1.85
CA ASP A 877 20.84 -8.46 -2.50
C ASP A 877 19.69 -8.19 -1.51
N GLY A 878 20.01 -7.59 -0.37
CA GLY A 878 19.07 -7.26 0.71
C GLY A 878 18.77 -8.42 1.66
N GLU A 879 19.17 -9.65 1.37
CA GLU A 879 19.07 -10.74 2.35
C GLU A 879 20.26 -10.72 3.31
N ALA A 880 20.01 -10.85 4.62
CA ALA A 880 21.08 -11.04 5.58
C ALA A 880 21.74 -12.40 5.35
N ALA A 881 22.98 -12.40 4.85
CA ALA A 881 23.76 -13.61 4.59
C ALA A 881 24.54 -14.03 5.84
N VAL A 882 25.22 -13.08 6.49
CA VAL A 882 26.12 -13.38 7.60
C VAL A 882 26.11 -12.29 8.67
N PHE A 883 26.14 -12.70 9.93
CA PHE A 883 26.33 -11.85 11.10
C PHE A 883 27.69 -12.13 11.76
N LEU A 884 28.49 -11.09 11.96
CA LEU A 884 29.78 -11.14 12.63
C LEU A 884 29.66 -10.49 14.02
N GLU A 885 29.89 -11.27 15.07
CA GLU A 885 29.81 -10.79 16.46
C GLU A 885 30.89 -9.76 16.80
N ARG A 886 30.64 -8.99 17.87
CA ARG A 886 31.59 -8.02 18.42
C ARG A 886 32.97 -8.67 18.65
N GLY A 887 33.99 -8.06 18.06
CA GLY A 887 35.38 -8.53 18.15
C GLY A 887 35.77 -9.56 17.08
N GLY A 888 34.85 -9.91 16.17
CA GLY A 888 35.14 -10.62 14.93
C GLY A 888 35.46 -12.11 15.05
N ARG A 889 35.27 -12.71 16.24
CA ARG A 889 35.69 -14.11 16.52
C ARG A 889 34.63 -15.16 16.22
N SER A 890 33.37 -14.78 16.18
CA SER A 890 32.23 -15.67 15.95
C SER A 890 31.43 -15.15 14.77
N LEU A 891 31.14 -16.05 13.84
CA LEU A 891 30.37 -15.81 12.63
C LEU A 891 29.12 -16.68 12.65
N THR A 892 27.96 -16.10 12.34
CA THR A 892 26.70 -16.83 12.19
C THR A 892 26.22 -16.65 10.75
N ARG A 893 25.95 -17.75 10.06
CA ARG A 893 25.41 -17.77 8.71
C ARG A 893 23.90 -17.90 8.73
N PHE A 894 23.26 -17.32 7.74
CA PHE A 894 21.84 -17.45 7.45
C PHE A 894 21.63 -18.22 6.14
N ALA A 895 20.37 -18.52 5.80
CA ALA A 895 20.01 -19.29 4.61
C ALA A 895 20.58 -18.69 3.30
N ALA A 896 20.60 -17.36 3.18
CA ALA A 896 21.13 -16.65 2.02
C ALA A 896 22.63 -16.90 1.76
N ALA A 897 23.39 -17.31 2.79
CA ALA A 897 24.79 -17.71 2.63
C ALA A 897 24.96 -19.15 2.08
N SER A 898 23.88 -19.93 1.96
CA SER A 898 23.90 -21.35 1.58
C SER A 898 23.16 -21.64 0.26
N ALA A 899 22.60 -20.64 -0.43
CA ALA A 899 21.89 -20.86 -1.68
C ALA A 899 22.86 -21.38 -2.76
N ASP A 900 22.58 -22.56 -3.30
CA ASP A 900 23.34 -23.24 -4.36
C ASP A 900 23.26 -22.45 -5.67
N GLY A 901 24.08 -21.42 -5.77
CA GLY A 901 24.38 -20.64 -6.96
C GLY A 901 25.74 -19.98 -6.72
N ALA A 902 26.71 -20.28 -7.58
CA ALA A 902 28.11 -19.90 -7.40
C ALA A 902 28.30 -18.45 -6.93
N ASP A 903 29.15 -18.26 -5.90
CA ASP A 903 29.74 -17.00 -5.46
C ASP A 903 28.79 -15.93 -4.87
N GLY A 904 28.11 -16.24 -3.76
CA GLY A 904 27.31 -15.26 -2.98
C GLY A 904 28.08 -14.09 -2.34
N GLY A 905 29.35 -13.83 -2.73
CA GLY A 905 30.15 -12.64 -2.46
C GLY A 905 30.39 -12.22 -0.99
N TRP A 906 29.75 -12.86 -0.03
CA TRP A 906 29.72 -12.44 1.38
C TRP A 906 31.09 -12.53 2.04
N ALA A 907 31.89 -13.54 1.68
CA ALA A 907 33.25 -13.73 2.20
C ALA A 907 34.19 -12.62 1.70
N ASP A 908 34.05 -12.20 0.44
CA ASP A 908 34.76 -11.04 -0.10
C ASP A 908 34.31 -9.74 0.56
N GLY A 909 33.01 -9.60 0.85
CA GLY A 909 32.47 -8.50 1.67
C GLY A 909 33.17 -8.41 3.03
N LEU A 910 33.31 -9.53 3.75
CA LEU A 910 34.06 -9.55 5.02
C LEU A 910 35.55 -9.21 4.83
N ALA A 911 36.16 -9.68 3.75
CA ALA A 911 37.55 -9.36 3.45
C ALA A 911 37.76 -7.86 3.17
N ARG A 912 36.78 -7.17 2.57
CA ARG A 912 36.80 -5.71 2.36
C ARG A 912 36.91 -4.94 3.68
N LEU A 913 36.37 -5.43 4.80
CA LEU A 913 36.58 -4.79 6.11
C LEU A 913 38.06 -4.63 6.44
N VAL A 914 38.90 -5.58 6.06
CA VAL A 914 40.35 -5.51 6.31
C VAL A 914 41.06 -4.75 5.20
N LYS A 915 40.72 -5.02 3.92
CA LYS A 915 41.36 -4.38 2.75
C LYS A 915 41.12 -2.86 2.70
N ASP A 916 39.94 -2.41 3.11
CA ASP A 916 39.57 -0.99 3.14
C ASP A 916 40.06 -0.29 4.42
N GLY A 917 40.80 -1.01 5.28
CA GLY A 917 41.39 -0.47 6.50
C GLY A 917 40.40 -0.24 7.65
N ARG A 918 39.13 -0.64 7.52
CA ARG A 918 38.12 -0.57 8.61
C ARG A 918 38.53 -1.42 9.80
N LEU A 919 39.12 -2.58 9.55
CA LEU A 919 39.75 -3.48 10.53
C LEU A 919 41.22 -3.71 10.18
N ARG A 920 42.09 -3.78 11.18
CA ARG A 920 43.52 -4.12 10.96
C ARG A 920 43.73 -5.61 10.67
N SER A 921 42.88 -6.45 11.25
CA SER A 921 42.90 -7.90 11.11
C SER A 921 41.57 -8.47 11.57
N LEU A 922 41.18 -9.60 10.99
CA LEU A 922 40.00 -10.37 11.37
C LEU A 922 40.41 -11.82 11.65
N GLU A 923 40.09 -12.34 12.83
CA GLU A 923 40.37 -13.72 13.25
C GLU A 923 39.05 -14.40 13.61
N ILE A 924 38.53 -15.26 12.72
CA ILE A 924 37.28 -15.99 12.89
C ILE A 924 37.60 -17.35 13.52
N ALA A 925 37.24 -17.52 14.78
CA ALA A 925 37.47 -18.75 15.54
C ALA A 925 36.30 -19.73 15.42
N LYS A 926 35.07 -19.21 15.35
CA LYS A 926 33.84 -20.02 15.27
C LYS A 926 32.94 -19.61 14.11
N VAL A 927 32.31 -20.59 13.49
CA VAL A 927 31.23 -20.42 12.50
C VAL A 927 30.07 -21.31 12.95
N ASP A 928 28.87 -20.75 13.09
CA ASP A 928 27.64 -21.45 13.52
C ASP A 928 27.82 -22.25 14.83
N GLY A 929 28.59 -21.68 15.76
CA GLY A 929 28.92 -22.30 17.05
C GLY A 929 30.05 -23.34 17.04
N GLY A 930 30.45 -23.85 15.86
CA GLY A 930 31.54 -24.81 15.67
C GLY A 930 32.89 -24.16 15.28
N PRO A 931 34.02 -24.91 15.27
CA PRO A 931 35.33 -24.38 14.85
C PRO A 931 35.34 -23.93 13.38
N ALA A 932 35.82 -22.71 13.10
CA ALA A 932 35.76 -22.11 11.76
C ALA A 932 36.44 -22.95 10.67
N ALA A 933 37.62 -23.53 10.97
CA ALA A 933 38.40 -24.32 10.02
C ALA A 933 37.74 -25.65 9.62
N ALA A 934 36.78 -26.15 10.41
CA ALA A 934 36.03 -27.38 10.15
C ALA A 934 34.61 -27.10 9.61
N SER A 935 34.25 -25.84 9.40
CA SER A 935 32.94 -25.45 8.88
C SER A 935 32.90 -25.55 7.35
N SER A 936 31.71 -25.73 6.77
CA SER A 936 31.52 -25.72 5.30
C SER A 936 31.84 -24.37 4.67
N ALA A 937 31.89 -23.29 5.45
CA ALA A 937 32.24 -21.95 5.01
C ALA A 937 33.76 -21.68 4.96
N ALA A 938 34.60 -22.63 5.39
CA ALA A 938 36.04 -22.45 5.45
C ALA A 938 36.65 -22.20 4.06
N ASP A 939 36.16 -22.89 3.04
CA ASP A 939 36.69 -22.76 1.68
C ASP A 939 36.32 -21.41 1.04
N ASP A 940 35.14 -20.87 1.32
CA ASP A 940 34.74 -19.52 0.89
C ASP A 940 35.63 -18.44 1.51
N LEU A 941 35.91 -18.55 2.81
CA LEU A 941 36.81 -17.65 3.52
C LEU A 941 38.25 -17.77 2.98
N ARG A 942 38.74 -18.97 2.69
CA ARG A 942 40.07 -19.16 2.08
C ARG A 942 40.16 -18.51 0.69
N ARG A 943 39.12 -18.65 -0.14
CA ARG A 943 39.04 -17.99 -1.45
C ARG A 943 39.08 -16.46 -1.33
N ALA A 944 38.43 -15.89 -0.31
CA ALA A 944 38.46 -14.46 -0.02
C ALA A 944 39.82 -13.95 0.55
N GLY A 945 40.75 -14.86 0.87
CA GLY A 945 42.12 -14.55 1.30
C GLY A 945 42.43 -14.85 2.77
N PHE A 946 41.54 -15.51 3.52
CA PHE A 946 41.81 -15.91 4.90
C PHE A 946 42.76 -17.12 4.94
N VAL A 947 43.67 -17.13 5.91
CA VAL A 947 44.64 -18.23 6.11
C VAL A 947 44.41 -18.95 7.43
N ASP A 948 44.76 -20.24 7.49
CA ASP A 948 44.65 -21.04 8.71
C ASP A 948 45.63 -20.53 9.79
N GLY A 949 45.08 -20.06 10.91
CA GLY A 949 45.82 -19.65 12.11
C GLY A 949 45.63 -20.61 13.28
N TYR A 950 46.37 -20.39 14.37
CA TYR A 950 46.36 -21.28 15.55
C TYR A 950 44.99 -21.40 16.23
N ARG A 951 44.12 -20.38 16.12
CA ARG A 951 42.81 -20.31 16.80
C ARG A 951 41.61 -20.21 15.84
N GLY A 952 41.84 -20.22 14.53
CA GLY A 952 40.82 -19.97 13.52
C GLY A 952 41.38 -19.43 12.20
N LEU A 953 40.50 -18.98 11.31
CA LEU A 953 40.87 -18.38 10.02
C LEU A 953 41.18 -16.89 10.20
N VAL A 954 42.30 -16.43 9.64
CA VAL A 954 42.82 -15.07 9.87
C VAL A 954 43.04 -14.33 8.56
N LEU A 955 42.62 -13.07 8.51
CA LEU A 955 42.96 -12.11 7.47
C LEU A 955 43.66 -10.89 8.12
N ARG A 956 44.72 -10.39 7.49
CA ARG A 956 45.48 -9.21 7.94
C ARG A 956 45.68 -8.26 6.76
N ALA A 957 45.66 -6.96 7.06
CA ALA A 957 45.86 -5.88 6.09
C ALA A 957 47.27 -5.87 5.48
#